data_AF-A0A7J6CDF4-F1
#
_entry.id   AF-A0A7J6CDF4-F1
#
_cell.length_a   1.000
_cell.length_b   1.000
_cell.length_c   1.000
_cell.angle_alpha   90.00
_cell.angle_beta   90.00
_cell.angle_gamma   90.00
#
_symmetry.space_group_name_H-M   'P 1'
#
loop_
_entity.id
_entity.type
_entity.pdbx_description
1 polymer ?
#
loop_
_entity_poly.entity_id
_entity_poly.type
_entity_poly.pdbx_seq_one_letter_code
_entity_poly.pdbx_strand_id
1 'polypeptide(L)'
;MTAAALTALSLMSLLSLGYLSQDWTSPNQVEQPNHPRPHIIFIMTDDQGFNDIGYHNRDIHTPTLDKLAAEGVKLENYYIQPICTPSRSQFITGRYQIHTGLQHSIIRSQQPSCLPFDLRTLPQRLQEAGYATHMVGKWHLGFYKRDCLPTRRGFHTYFGSLTGSVDYYTYKSCDGPGICGYDLHEGERVAWGQGGRYSTHLYAQRVRKILAAHDPSSQPLFIFLSFQAVHTPLQSPKEYVYPYRQMGNVFRRKYAGMVSAVDEAVRNVTYALRKYGYYKNSVIIFSTDNGGQPLFGGSNWPLRGRKGTYWEGGVRGIGFVHSPLLRRRKRVSKALVHITDWYPTLVGLAGGNVSRMDGLDGYDMWETISSGKESPRLEILHNIDPLYNAARHGSLKNGYGIWNTAVQAAVRVGDWKLLTGNPGYGDWIPPQMLGNFPESWWNLERHMEAKKSLWLFNVADDPYERYDLAERRPDVVKQLLARLAFYNRTAVPVRYPAEDPRADPRRNGGAWVPWEGDDENWEAFYLRKRKVKKQKRKFCKMNSQIDTNSETPTGSQTPSPGIPTGSETPTRSQIDTGCQTHTSSQIDTGSQTVTPSGTPIGSQISQTAFGLTLGLALGLTLKHPALILATKHSGKSSKRSQSDTHVRLSEGFCLLQIEFAVVMQAHELLKQMRIPELSEVRDYFRGLSTNTLLGMGAFTAVTAYWFATRPKALKAPCDLRMQSVELPGGEFARRGAALNGGPLLSHFYEDAKTIYEWFPRGLRESKNGPCLGSRKPKQPYEWLSYSEVIERAENLGSAFLHKGHSKDGDPYIGIFSQNRPEWTISELACYTYSLISVPLYDTLGTEAMSYILDKTCISTVVCDVPEKAKLLLDCVSGRQHSVKNLILIENFDADLVTRAQHYGIDIISLRDAEIYGQATSTLKRRILEFAFRRKENEMKSGIMRRDSVWDKIIFKKVQASIGGQVRMMLTGAAPISASVLTFLRAALGCHFYEGYGQTECTAGSTTTLPGDWTAGHVGAPLPCNDIKLVDVTEMNYYAAKGEGEVCVRGPNVFKGYLKEPEKTKEALDENGWVHTGDIGRWLPNGTLKIVDRKKHIFKLAQGEYIAPEKIENIYIRSEAVAQAFVHGDSLQACLVAIIVPDPDFLPGWAKKRGLAGSYEELCKNKEVKKAILEDIVKLGKESGLKSFEQVKDIALHTEMFSIQNGLLTPTLKAKRTDLRSCFRKQIDELYSNIKM
;
A
#
# COMPACT_ATOMS: atom_id res chain seq x y z
N MET A 1 -51.31 -60.85 -16.44
CA MET A 1 -50.80 -59.81 -15.50
C MET A 1 -50.31 -60.51 -14.24
N THR A 2 -49.25 -59.99 -13.58
CA THR A 2 -48.86 -60.23 -12.15
C THR A 2 -48.70 -61.68 -11.65
N ALA A 3 -47.88 -61.99 -10.63
CA ALA A 3 -46.69 -61.35 -10.04
C ALA A 3 -45.94 -62.44 -9.22
N ALA A 4 -44.70 -62.18 -8.77
CA ALA A 4 -43.83 -63.21 -8.20
C ALA A 4 -44.10 -63.56 -6.71
N ALA A 5 -43.87 -64.83 -6.36
CA ALA A 5 -43.73 -65.43 -5.03
C ALA A 5 -43.00 -66.79 -5.17
N LEU A 6 -43.03 -67.65 -4.12
CA LEU A 6 -42.68 -69.09 -4.12
C LEU A 6 -41.17 -69.48 -4.07
N THR A 7 -40.70 -70.57 -3.43
CA THR A 7 -41.03 -71.21 -2.11
C THR A 7 -40.03 -72.33 -1.75
N ALA A 8 -39.76 -72.50 -0.44
CA ALA A 8 -39.68 -73.76 0.35
C ALA A 8 -38.70 -74.95 0.03
N LEU A 9 -38.54 -75.77 1.09
CA LEU A 9 -38.13 -77.20 1.16
C LEU A 9 -36.64 -77.63 1.18
N SER A 10 -36.39 -78.61 2.08
CA SER A 10 -35.43 -79.73 2.03
C SER A 10 -34.22 -79.76 2.99
N LEU A 11 -33.64 -80.98 3.07
CA LEU A 11 -32.59 -81.50 3.97
C LEU A 11 -31.24 -80.76 3.77
N MET A 12 -30.29 -80.68 4.72
CA MET A 12 -29.62 -81.70 5.57
C MET A 12 -28.71 -82.71 4.84
N SER A 13 -27.39 -82.57 5.08
CA SER A 13 -26.31 -83.54 4.81
C SER A 13 -25.92 -83.86 3.35
N LEU A 14 -24.61 -84.13 3.15
CA LEU A 14 -23.97 -84.79 2.00
C LEU A 14 -24.17 -84.09 0.62
N LEU A 15 -23.13 -83.66 -0.11
CA LEU A 15 -21.76 -84.17 -0.27
C LEU A 15 -20.75 -83.00 -0.28
N SER A 16 -19.71 -83.02 0.57
CA SER A 16 -18.39 -83.65 0.34
C SER A 16 -17.52 -82.85 -0.66
N LEU A 17 -16.49 -82.14 -0.22
CA LEU A 17 -15.12 -82.61 0.08
C LEU A 17 -14.15 -82.28 -1.06
N GLY A 18 -13.04 -81.62 -0.72
CA GLY A 18 -11.94 -81.33 -1.64
C GLY A 18 -11.82 -79.84 -2.02
N TYR A 19 -10.63 -79.23 -1.94
CA TYR A 19 -9.40 -79.70 -1.29
C TYR A 19 -8.60 -78.51 -0.75
N LEU A 20 -7.89 -78.73 0.36
CA LEU A 20 -6.81 -77.84 0.79
C LEU A 20 -5.54 -78.22 0.04
N SER A 21 -5.20 -77.48 -1.01
CA SER A 21 -3.83 -77.46 -1.54
C SER A 21 -3.54 -76.20 -2.36
N GLN A 22 -2.33 -75.69 -2.18
CA GLN A 22 -1.37 -75.36 -3.24
C GLN A 22 -1.68 -76.02 -4.63
N ASP A 23 -1.35 -75.45 -5.79
CA ASP A 23 -0.27 -74.51 -6.10
C ASP A 23 -0.49 -73.75 -7.44
N TRP A 24 0.21 -72.60 -7.60
CA TRP A 24 0.87 -72.10 -8.82
C TRP A 24 0.09 -71.64 -10.10
N THR A 25 0.88 -70.94 -10.93
CA THR A 25 0.72 -70.59 -12.35
C THR A 25 -0.34 -69.58 -12.79
N SER A 26 0.19 -68.41 -13.20
CA SER A 26 -0.22 -67.59 -14.35
C SER A 26 -1.53 -66.77 -14.28
N PRO A 27 -1.46 -65.43 -14.39
CA PRO A 27 -2.65 -64.61 -14.61
C PRO A 27 -3.15 -64.80 -16.04
N ASN A 28 -4.39 -65.26 -16.20
CA ASN A 28 -5.07 -65.25 -17.50
C ASN A 28 -5.14 -63.81 -18.04
N GLN A 29 -4.80 -63.64 -19.31
CA GLN A 29 -4.85 -62.35 -19.99
C GLN A 29 -6.31 -61.91 -20.15
N VAL A 30 -6.73 -60.93 -19.35
CA VAL A 30 -7.92 -60.14 -19.69
C VAL A 30 -7.51 -59.17 -20.78
N GLU A 31 -7.91 -59.45 -22.03
CA GLU A 31 -7.73 -58.53 -23.14
C GLU A 31 -8.42 -57.19 -22.82
N GLN A 32 -7.61 -56.14 -22.63
CA GLN A 32 -8.12 -54.78 -22.48
C GLN A 32 -8.65 -54.31 -23.85
N PRO A 33 -9.87 -53.75 -23.95
CA PRO A 33 -10.36 -53.21 -25.21
C PRO A 33 -9.41 -52.13 -25.72
N ASN A 34 -9.04 -52.23 -27.00
CA ASN A 34 -7.93 -51.51 -27.63
C ASN A 34 -8.24 -50.01 -27.84
N HIS A 35 -8.32 -49.26 -26.74
CA HIS A 35 -8.50 -47.81 -26.74
C HIS A 35 -7.18 -47.09 -27.05
N PRO A 36 -7.16 -46.13 -28.00
CA PRO A 36 -5.94 -45.41 -28.36
C PRO A 36 -5.41 -44.57 -27.20
N ARG A 37 -4.10 -44.66 -26.95
CA ARG A 37 -3.39 -43.90 -25.89
C ARG A 37 -3.74 -42.41 -25.94
N PRO A 38 -4.11 -41.78 -24.80
CA PRO A 38 -4.69 -40.44 -24.79
C PRO A 38 -3.63 -39.36 -25.00
N HIS A 39 -4.01 -38.25 -25.64
CA HIS A 39 -3.19 -37.04 -25.62
C HIS A 39 -3.27 -36.40 -24.22
N ILE A 40 -2.15 -35.90 -23.71
CA ILE A 40 -2.01 -35.35 -22.36
C ILE A 40 -1.68 -33.87 -22.47
N ILE A 41 -2.57 -33.02 -21.98
CA ILE A 41 -2.41 -31.56 -22.00
C ILE A 41 -2.33 -31.09 -20.55
N PHE A 42 -1.12 -30.92 -20.04
CA PHE A 42 -0.90 -30.41 -18.69
C PHE A 42 -0.69 -28.89 -18.74
N ILE A 43 -1.60 -28.15 -18.13
CA ILE A 43 -1.59 -26.68 -18.07
C ILE A 43 -1.21 -26.28 -16.64
N MET A 44 -0.08 -25.59 -16.52
CA MET A 44 0.43 -25.06 -15.25
C MET A 44 0.41 -23.54 -15.27
N THR A 45 -0.12 -22.92 -14.21
CA THR A 45 0.01 -21.49 -13.93
C THR A 45 1.00 -21.23 -12.80
N ASP A 46 1.49 -20.00 -12.75
CA ASP A 46 2.46 -19.49 -11.79
C ASP A 46 1.75 -18.59 -10.77
N ASP A 47 2.04 -18.73 -9.48
CA ASP A 47 1.49 -17.85 -8.42
C ASP A 47 -0.04 -17.73 -8.34
N GLN A 48 -0.81 -18.60 -9.00
CA GLN A 48 -2.27 -18.54 -8.95
C GLN A 48 -2.78 -19.08 -7.61
N GLY A 49 -3.20 -18.18 -6.74
CA GLY A 49 -3.64 -18.49 -5.38
C GLY A 49 -5.01 -19.15 -5.30
N PHE A 50 -5.28 -19.82 -4.18
CA PHE A 50 -6.48 -20.66 -4.01
C PHE A 50 -7.81 -19.92 -4.27
N ASN A 51 -7.83 -18.60 -4.08
CA ASN A 51 -8.99 -17.72 -4.22
C ASN A 51 -9.00 -16.92 -5.54
N ASP A 52 -8.26 -17.40 -6.55
CA ASP A 52 -7.98 -16.71 -7.81
C ASP A 52 -8.55 -17.46 -9.03
N ILE A 53 -9.71 -18.09 -8.83
CA ILE A 53 -10.51 -18.78 -9.85
C ILE A 53 -11.99 -18.60 -9.52
N GLY A 54 -12.83 -18.41 -10.54
CA GLY A 54 -14.22 -17.96 -10.43
C GLY A 54 -15.11 -18.88 -9.59
N TYR A 55 -14.85 -20.19 -9.62
CA TYR A 55 -15.57 -21.15 -8.78
C TYR A 55 -15.21 -21.13 -7.28
N HIS A 56 -14.16 -20.40 -6.87
CA HIS A 56 -13.90 -20.04 -5.47
C HIS A 56 -14.24 -18.58 -5.20
N ASN A 57 -13.92 -17.69 -6.14
CA ASN A 57 -14.13 -16.26 -6.01
C ASN A 57 -14.75 -15.66 -7.27
N ARG A 58 -16.04 -15.32 -7.20
CA ARG A 58 -16.80 -14.72 -8.32
C ARG A 58 -16.25 -13.38 -8.81
N ASP A 59 -15.44 -12.69 -8.01
CA ASP A 59 -14.76 -11.46 -8.40
C ASP A 59 -13.66 -11.68 -9.45
N ILE A 60 -13.26 -12.94 -9.71
CA ILE A 60 -12.26 -13.33 -10.70
C ILE A 60 -12.95 -14.11 -11.82
N HIS A 61 -13.04 -13.50 -13.01
CA HIS A 61 -13.76 -14.07 -14.15
C HIS A 61 -12.88 -15.08 -14.92
N THR A 62 -13.09 -16.37 -14.63
CA THR A 62 -12.48 -17.50 -15.36
C THR A 62 -13.54 -18.45 -15.93
N PRO A 63 -14.43 -17.97 -16.83
CA PRO A 63 -15.57 -18.75 -17.32
C PRO A 63 -15.18 -20.03 -18.08
N THR A 64 -13.99 -20.08 -18.68
CA THR A 64 -13.47 -21.28 -19.35
C THR A 64 -12.94 -22.28 -18.34
N LEU A 65 -12.10 -21.85 -17.39
CA LEU A 65 -11.58 -22.74 -16.34
C LEU A 65 -12.71 -23.28 -15.45
N ASP A 66 -13.66 -22.42 -15.07
CA ASP A 66 -14.85 -22.78 -14.28
C ASP A 66 -15.68 -23.84 -15.01
N LYS A 67 -15.89 -23.67 -16.32
CA LYS A 67 -16.61 -24.64 -17.15
C LYS A 67 -15.87 -25.97 -17.26
N LEU A 68 -14.56 -25.95 -17.54
CA LEU A 68 -13.76 -27.18 -17.64
C LEU A 68 -13.75 -27.95 -16.30
N ALA A 69 -13.60 -27.23 -15.19
CA ALA A 69 -13.65 -27.77 -13.83
C ALA A 69 -15.04 -28.32 -13.46
N ALA A 70 -16.12 -27.64 -13.86
CA ALA A 70 -17.50 -28.09 -13.63
C ALA A 70 -17.94 -29.26 -14.52
N GLU A 71 -17.40 -29.36 -15.74
CA GLU A 71 -17.62 -30.51 -16.64
C GLU A 71 -16.70 -31.71 -16.31
N GLY A 72 -15.62 -31.48 -15.55
CA GLY A 72 -14.60 -32.47 -15.18
C GLY A 72 -14.66 -32.92 -13.72
N VAL A 73 -13.50 -32.93 -13.06
CA VAL A 73 -13.31 -33.28 -11.64
C VAL A 73 -12.45 -32.21 -10.97
N LYS A 74 -13.00 -31.55 -9.94
CA LYS A 74 -12.26 -30.59 -9.10
C LYS A 74 -11.45 -31.31 -8.03
N LEU A 75 -10.25 -30.84 -7.72
CA LEU A 75 -9.35 -31.46 -6.75
C LEU A 75 -9.19 -30.54 -5.51
N GLU A 76 -10.13 -30.63 -4.57
CA GLU A 76 -10.21 -29.71 -3.40
C GLU A 76 -9.28 -30.11 -2.24
N ASN A 77 -8.57 -31.23 -2.38
CA ASN A 77 -7.61 -31.77 -1.42
C ASN A 77 -6.27 -32.07 -2.13
N TYR A 78 -5.88 -31.16 -3.04
CA TYR A 78 -4.69 -31.24 -3.89
C TYR A 78 -3.57 -30.34 -3.39
N TYR A 79 -2.35 -30.87 -3.40
CA TYR A 79 -1.18 -30.22 -2.84
C TYR A 79 -0.03 -30.07 -3.84
N ILE A 80 0.62 -28.92 -3.73
CA ILE A 80 1.79 -28.48 -4.49
C ILE A 80 2.87 -28.02 -3.49
N GLN A 81 4.04 -27.62 -3.98
CA GLN A 81 5.12 -27.05 -3.14
C GLN A 81 5.06 -25.53 -3.10
N PRO A 82 5.54 -24.87 -2.04
CA PRO A 82 5.22 -23.47 -1.79
C PRO A 82 5.96 -22.46 -2.68
N ILE A 83 6.85 -22.90 -3.58
CA ILE A 83 7.59 -22.05 -4.53
C ILE A 83 7.82 -22.82 -5.86
N CYS A 84 7.97 -22.10 -6.98
CA CYS A 84 8.01 -22.60 -8.35
C CYS A 84 8.96 -23.80 -8.63
N THR A 85 10.28 -23.66 -8.44
CA THR A 85 11.26 -24.73 -8.75
C THR A 85 10.97 -26.03 -7.99
N PRO A 86 10.71 -26.00 -6.66
CA PRO A 86 10.13 -27.13 -5.93
C PRO A 86 9.03 -27.86 -6.71
N SER A 87 7.88 -27.22 -6.96
CA SER A 87 6.74 -27.86 -7.62
C SER A 87 7.06 -28.43 -8.99
N ARG A 88 7.78 -27.66 -9.81
CA ARG A 88 8.17 -28.06 -11.17
C ARG A 88 9.11 -29.27 -11.14
N SER A 89 10.00 -29.36 -10.16
CA SER A 89 10.93 -30.49 -10.02
C SER A 89 10.19 -31.77 -9.59
N GLN A 90 9.23 -31.62 -8.67
CA GLN A 90 8.43 -32.73 -8.17
C GLN A 90 7.43 -33.25 -9.22
N PHE A 91 6.84 -32.37 -10.03
CA PHE A 91 6.05 -32.73 -11.22
C PHE A 91 6.87 -33.52 -12.25
N ILE A 92 8.07 -33.01 -12.61
CA ILE A 92 8.91 -33.59 -13.66
C ILE A 92 9.60 -34.90 -13.24
N THR A 93 9.73 -35.20 -11.94
CA THR A 93 10.40 -36.42 -11.44
C THR A 93 9.53 -37.41 -10.67
N GLY A 94 8.36 -37.00 -10.19
CA GLY A 94 7.54 -37.82 -9.29
C GLY A 94 8.18 -38.04 -7.91
N ARG A 95 9.17 -37.23 -7.53
CA ARG A 95 9.93 -37.36 -6.28
C ARG A 95 9.89 -36.07 -5.46
N TYR A 96 9.99 -36.19 -4.12
CA TYR A 96 10.14 -35.06 -3.22
C TYR A 96 11.51 -34.38 -3.38
N GLN A 97 11.59 -33.10 -3.02
CA GLN A 97 12.86 -32.35 -3.01
C GLN A 97 13.95 -33.00 -2.15
N ILE A 98 13.55 -33.72 -1.09
CA ILE A 98 14.49 -34.47 -0.25
C ILE A 98 15.23 -35.58 -1.02
N HIS A 99 14.73 -36.01 -2.17
CA HIS A 99 15.38 -37.00 -3.05
C HIS A 99 16.01 -36.36 -4.30
N THR A 100 15.92 -35.03 -4.48
CA THR A 100 16.53 -34.30 -5.60
C THR A 100 17.62 -33.28 -5.17
N GLY A 101 17.76 -33.03 -3.87
CA GLY A 101 18.68 -32.02 -3.33
C GLY A 101 18.17 -30.57 -3.47
N LEU A 102 16.91 -30.37 -3.89
CA LEU A 102 16.32 -29.05 -4.14
C LEU A 102 15.44 -28.57 -2.97
N GLN A 103 15.76 -28.95 -1.72
CA GLN A 103 14.94 -28.61 -0.55
C GLN A 103 14.88 -27.09 -0.27
N HIS A 104 15.99 -26.37 -0.50
CA HIS A 104 16.11 -24.97 -0.14
C HIS A 104 15.82 -24.04 -1.33
N SER A 105 14.91 -23.08 -1.12
CA SER A 105 14.69 -21.96 -2.05
C SER A 105 14.28 -22.40 -3.48
N ILE A 106 14.80 -21.71 -4.50
CA ILE A 106 14.66 -21.98 -5.94
C ILE A 106 16.05 -21.99 -6.60
N ILE A 107 16.14 -22.46 -7.85
CA ILE A 107 17.37 -22.30 -8.64
C ILE A 107 17.38 -20.88 -9.24
N ARG A 108 18.31 -20.05 -8.78
CA ARG A 108 18.55 -18.70 -9.35
C ARG A 108 19.20 -18.78 -10.73
N SER A 109 19.04 -17.71 -11.51
CA SER A 109 19.57 -17.63 -12.88
C SER A 109 21.09 -17.80 -12.94
N GLN A 110 21.83 -17.34 -11.91
CA GLN A 110 23.28 -17.46 -11.84
C GLN A 110 23.82 -18.71 -11.12
N GLN A 111 22.96 -19.62 -10.63
CA GLN A 111 23.44 -20.79 -9.88
C GLN A 111 23.81 -21.97 -10.81
N PRO A 112 24.98 -22.61 -10.64
CA PRO A 112 25.35 -23.85 -11.34
C PRO A 112 24.64 -25.07 -10.72
N SER A 113 23.31 -25.02 -10.76
CA SER A 113 22.40 -26.05 -10.26
C SER A 113 21.31 -26.32 -11.29
N CYS A 114 20.94 -27.58 -11.44
CA CYS A 114 19.77 -28.01 -12.19
C CYS A 114 19.30 -29.36 -11.67
N LEU A 115 18.17 -29.85 -12.19
CA LEU A 115 17.62 -31.16 -11.83
C LEU A 115 18.69 -32.27 -12.01
N PRO A 116 18.96 -33.13 -11.00
CA PRO A 116 20.00 -34.17 -11.10
C PRO A 116 19.85 -35.07 -12.34
N PHE A 117 20.96 -35.39 -13.02
CA PHE A 117 20.96 -36.02 -14.35
C PHE A 117 20.60 -37.51 -14.34
N ASP A 118 20.80 -38.18 -13.21
CA ASP A 118 20.39 -39.54 -12.89
C ASP A 118 18.85 -39.71 -12.84
N LEU A 119 18.11 -38.63 -12.63
CA LEU A 119 16.64 -38.66 -12.51
C LEU A 119 15.97 -38.61 -13.89
N ARG A 120 15.44 -39.78 -14.31
CA ARG A 120 14.55 -39.96 -15.47
C ARG A 120 13.29 -39.11 -15.34
N THR A 121 13.06 -38.22 -16.29
CA THR A 121 11.95 -37.25 -16.25
C THR A 121 10.63 -37.83 -16.80
N LEU A 122 9.50 -37.25 -16.40
CA LEU A 122 8.17 -37.56 -16.94
C LEU A 122 8.16 -37.53 -18.49
N PRO A 123 8.59 -36.44 -19.17
CA PRO A 123 8.63 -36.43 -20.62
C PRO A 123 9.57 -37.50 -21.22
N GLN A 124 10.70 -37.86 -20.58
CA GLN A 124 11.51 -39.00 -21.04
C GLN A 124 10.71 -40.32 -20.95
N ARG A 125 9.96 -40.56 -19.87
CA ARG A 125 9.07 -41.74 -19.76
C ARG A 125 7.94 -41.74 -20.80
N LEU A 126 7.43 -40.57 -21.17
CA LEU A 126 6.42 -40.44 -22.22
C LEU A 126 7.03 -40.65 -23.62
N GLN A 127 8.27 -40.22 -23.87
CA GLN A 127 9.03 -40.60 -25.07
C GLN A 127 9.26 -42.12 -25.14
N GLU A 128 9.68 -42.75 -24.03
CA GLU A 128 9.79 -44.21 -23.89
C GLU A 128 8.44 -44.92 -24.18
N ALA A 129 7.31 -44.27 -23.87
CA ALA A 129 5.95 -44.71 -24.20
C ALA A 129 5.44 -44.25 -25.58
N GLY A 130 6.30 -43.68 -26.44
CA GLY A 130 6.00 -43.32 -27.82
C GLY A 130 5.31 -41.97 -28.06
N TYR A 131 5.28 -41.06 -27.08
CA TYR A 131 4.62 -39.75 -27.21
C TYR A 131 5.48 -38.71 -27.93
N ALA A 132 4.83 -37.87 -28.75
CA ALA A 132 5.37 -36.58 -29.15
C ALA A 132 5.34 -35.62 -27.94
N THR A 133 6.49 -35.13 -27.49
CA THR A 133 6.63 -34.37 -26.23
C THR A 133 7.01 -32.91 -26.49
N HIS A 134 6.19 -31.97 -26.03
CA HIS A 134 6.39 -30.55 -26.26
C HIS A 134 6.24 -29.75 -24.96
N MET A 135 7.13 -28.79 -24.74
CA MET A 135 7.01 -27.83 -23.64
C MET A 135 6.88 -26.40 -24.19
N VAL A 136 5.94 -25.65 -23.62
CA VAL A 136 5.75 -24.23 -23.94
C VAL A 136 5.65 -23.42 -22.65
N GLY A 137 6.52 -22.41 -22.50
CA GLY A 137 6.60 -21.51 -21.36
C GLY A 137 7.70 -21.86 -20.35
N LYS A 138 7.54 -21.47 -19.08
CA LYS A 138 8.60 -21.38 -18.06
C LYS A 138 9.15 -22.74 -17.61
N TRP A 139 10.47 -22.92 -17.70
CA TRP A 139 11.19 -24.11 -17.23
C TRP A 139 11.56 -24.02 -15.75
N HIS A 140 12.51 -23.16 -15.37
CA HIS A 140 12.92 -22.89 -13.98
C HIS A 140 13.44 -24.12 -13.19
N LEU A 141 14.00 -25.13 -13.90
CA LEU A 141 14.70 -26.28 -13.30
C LEU A 141 16.23 -26.25 -13.51
N GLY A 142 16.77 -25.06 -13.79
CA GLY A 142 18.18 -24.80 -14.06
C GLY A 142 18.56 -24.99 -15.53
N PHE A 143 19.62 -24.28 -15.96
CA PHE A 143 20.04 -24.23 -17.37
C PHE A 143 21.57 -24.04 -17.55
N TYR A 144 22.38 -24.17 -16.50
CA TYR A 144 23.81 -23.81 -16.53
C TYR A 144 24.67 -24.65 -17.51
N LYS A 145 24.30 -25.93 -17.72
CA LYS A 145 24.77 -26.81 -18.79
C LYS A 145 23.66 -27.09 -19.80
N ARG A 146 24.03 -27.48 -21.02
CA ARG A 146 23.07 -27.88 -22.07
C ARG A 146 22.17 -29.04 -21.65
N ASP A 147 22.72 -30.00 -20.91
CA ASP A 147 21.96 -31.14 -20.36
C ASP A 147 20.86 -30.76 -19.37
N CYS A 148 20.87 -29.53 -18.84
CA CYS A 148 19.81 -29.01 -18.00
C CYS A 148 18.60 -28.49 -18.79
N LEU A 149 18.73 -28.28 -20.11
CA LEU A 149 17.67 -27.70 -20.95
C LEU A 149 16.50 -28.68 -21.17
N PRO A 150 15.26 -28.18 -21.37
CA PRO A 150 14.08 -29.01 -21.65
C PRO A 150 14.27 -30.01 -22.81
N THR A 151 15.02 -29.63 -23.84
CA THR A 151 15.37 -30.45 -25.01
C THR A 151 16.17 -31.70 -24.65
N ARG A 152 17.10 -31.59 -23.69
CA ARG A 152 17.90 -32.72 -23.18
C ARG A 152 17.19 -33.48 -22.06
N ARG A 153 16.15 -32.88 -21.47
CA ARG A 153 15.34 -33.47 -20.39
C ARG A 153 13.98 -34.00 -20.84
N GLY A 154 13.83 -34.34 -22.13
CA GLY A 154 12.78 -35.21 -22.66
C GLY A 154 11.73 -34.55 -23.56
N PHE A 155 11.82 -33.23 -23.82
CA PHE A 155 10.91 -32.55 -24.73
C PHE A 155 11.51 -32.45 -26.14
N HIS A 156 10.87 -33.08 -27.12
CA HIS A 156 11.27 -32.97 -28.53
C HIS A 156 11.27 -31.52 -29.04
N THR A 157 10.35 -30.68 -28.55
CA THR A 157 10.36 -29.24 -28.85
C THR A 157 10.13 -28.40 -27.59
N TYR A 158 10.85 -27.29 -27.50
CA TYR A 158 10.71 -26.30 -26.42
C TYR A 158 10.50 -24.90 -26.99
N PHE A 159 9.64 -24.10 -26.35
CA PHE A 159 9.51 -22.66 -26.60
C PHE A 159 9.16 -21.92 -25.30
N GLY A 160 10.04 -21.11 -24.73
CA GLY A 160 9.77 -20.44 -23.45
C GLY A 160 10.98 -19.87 -22.72
N SER A 161 10.78 -19.53 -21.45
CA SER A 161 11.77 -18.92 -20.56
C SER A 161 12.44 -19.94 -19.61
N LEU A 162 13.76 -19.88 -19.49
CA LEU A 162 14.58 -20.77 -18.67
C LEU A 162 14.62 -20.34 -17.19
N THR A 163 14.54 -19.03 -16.91
CA THR A 163 14.68 -18.45 -15.56
C THR A 163 13.37 -18.46 -14.75
N GLY A 164 13.42 -17.91 -13.53
CA GLY A 164 12.28 -17.89 -12.60
C GLY A 164 11.24 -16.79 -12.84
N SER A 165 11.58 -15.69 -13.53
CA SER A 165 10.71 -14.52 -13.64
C SER A 165 11.13 -13.66 -14.84
N VAL A 166 10.19 -13.35 -15.74
CA VAL A 166 10.49 -12.65 -17.01
C VAL A 166 9.42 -11.61 -17.32
N ASP A 167 9.83 -10.46 -17.84
CA ASP A 167 8.94 -9.44 -18.39
C ASP A 167 8.07 -10.00 -19.54
N TYR A 168 6.78 -9.68 -19.54
CA TYR A 168 5.77 -10.31 -20.40
C TYR A 168 5.79 -9.84 -21.86
N TYR A 169 6.52 -8.77 -22.19
CA TYR A 169 6.53 -8.16 -23.53
C TYR A 169 7.93 -8.02 -24.13
N THR A 170 8.93 -7.78 -23.28
CA THR A 170 10.35 -7.62 -23.68
C THR A 170 11.17 -8.87 -23.47
N TYR A 171 10.65 -9.86 -22.72
CA TYR A 171 11.32 -11.11 -22.36
C TYR A 171 12.64 -10.90 -21.60
N LYS A 172 12.80 -9.75 -20.93
CA LYS A 172 13.96 -9.47 -20.08
C LYS A 172 13.78 -10.10 -18.71
N SER A 173 14.82 -10.79 -18.23
CA SER A 173 14.94 -11.39 -16.90
C SER A 173 16.14 -10.79 -16.18
N CYS A 174 16.01 -10.52 -14.88
CA CYS A 174 17.03 -9.88 -14.04
C CYS A 174 17.21 -10.63 -12.72
N ASP A 175 18.46 -10.85 -12.31
CA ASP A 175 18.85 -11.59 -11.10
C ASP A 175 19.65 -10.68 -10.14
N GLY A 176 19.13 -9.48 -9.91
CA GLY A 176 19.74 -8.42 -9.10
C GLY A 176 20.01 -7.11 -9.88
N PRO A 177 20.51 -6.05 -9.21
CA PRO A 177 20.85 -4.79 -9.86
C PRO A 177 21.93 -4.97 -10.92
N GLY A 178 21.69 -4.46 -12.14
CA GLY A 178 22.65 -4.48 -13.24
C GLY A 178 22.84 -5.83 -13.95
N ILE A 179 22.35 -6.95 -13.40
CA ILE A 179 22.48 -8.29 -14.00
C ILE A 179 21.15 -8.69 -14.64
N CYS A 180 21.02 -8.37 -15.93
CA CYS A 180 19.83 -8.66 -16.73
C CYS A 180 20.20 -9.18 -18.12
N GLY A 181 19.35 -10.06 -18.66
CA GLY A 181 19.48 -10.63 -20.00
C GLY A 181 18.13 -10.97 -20.61
N TYR A 182 18.11 -11.27 -21.90
CA TYR A 182 16.95 -11.80 -22.61
C TYR A 182 16.75 -13.29 -22.27
N ASP A 183 15.51 -13.70 -22.02
CA ASP A 183 15.11 -15.07 -21.65
C ASP A 183 13.81 -15.48 -22.38
N LEU A 184 13.96 -15.76 -23.67
CA LEU A 184 12.99 -16.50 -24.47
C LEU A 184 13.74 -17.33 -25.50
N HIS A 185 13.39 -18.61 -25.59
CA HIS A 185 14.12 -19.61 -26.37
C HIS A 185 13.19 -20.40 -27.27
N GLU A 186 13.72 -20.87 -28.40
CA GLU A 186 13.09 -21.81 -29.32
C GLU A 186 14.08 -22.95 -29.60
N GLY A 187 13.75 -24.16 -29.13
CA GLY A 187 14.73 -25.22 -28.96
C GLY A 187 15.83 -24.78 -27.99
N GLU A 188 17.09 -24.86 -28.44
CA GLU A 188 18.27 -24.41 -27.67
C GLU A 188 18.75 -22.99 -28.05
N ARG A 189 18.08 -22.33 -29.00
CA ARG A 189 18.46 -21.00 -29.50
C ARG A 189 17.64 -19.91 -28.82
N VAL A 190 18.23 -18.73 -28.68
CA VAL A 190 17.52 -17.52 -28.22
C VAL A 190 16.53 -17.05 -29.30
N ALA A 191 15.27 -16.87 -28.93
CA ALA A 191 14.17 -16.55 -29.83
C ALA A 191 13.95 -15.03 -29.95
N TRP A 192 14.96 -14.34 -30.51
CA TRP A 192 14.94 -12.89 -30.71
C TRP A 192 13.73 -12.40 -31.55
N GLY A 193 13.45 -11.09 -31.47
CA GLY A 193 12.43 -10.44 -32.31
C GLY A 193 10.97 -10.65 -31.89
N GLN A 194 10.69 -11.36 -30.79
CA GLN A 194 9.31 -11.53 -30.28
C GLN A 194 8.77 -10.34 -29.45
N GLY A 195 9.53 -9.24 -29.37
CA GLY A 195 9.24 -8.09 -28.51
C GLY A 195 7.88 -7.42 -28.78
N GLY A 196 7.27 -6.85 -27.74
CA GLY A 196 5.96 -6.20 -27.79
C GLY A 196 4.76 -7.16 -27.81
N ARG A 197 4.99 -8.47 -27.95
CA ARG A 197 3.96 -9.51 -27.93
C ARG A 197 3.80 -10.04 -26.51
N TYR A 198 2.57 -10.22 -26.02
CA TYR A 198 2.32 -10.70 -24.66
C TYR A 198 2.60 -12.23 -24.54
N SER A 199 3.45 -12.63 -23.58
CA SER A 199 3.97 -14.01 -23.49
C SER A 199 2.87 -15.08 -23.37
N THR A 200 1.82 -14.83 -22.59
CA THR A 200 0.65 -15.74 -22.45
C THR A 200 -0.05 -16.00 -23.79
N HIS A 201 -0.20 -14.98 -24.64
CA HIS A 201 -0.76 -15.13 -25.99
C HIS A 201 0.19 -15.89 -26.92
N LEU A 202 1.50 -15.61 -26.82
CA LEU A 202 2.53 -16.25 -27.62
C LEU A 202 2.63 -17.76 -27.33
N TYR A 203 2.58 -18.14 -26.04
CA TYR A 203 2.56 -19.55 -25.62
C TYR A 203 1.29 -20.26 -26.11
N ALA A 204 0.11 -19.64 -25.97
CA ALA A 204 -1.13 -20.17 -26.53
C ALA A 204 -1.07 -20.34 -28.06
N GLN A 205 -0.46 -19.38 -28.77
CA GLN A 205 -0.26 -19.47 -30.23
C GLN A 205 0.70 -20.62 -30.59
N ARG A 206 1.79 -20.85 -29.83
CA ARG A 206 2.74 -21.93 -30.12
C ARG A 206 2.10 -23.31 -29.92
N VAL A 207 1.30 -23.49 -28.87
CA VAL A 207 0.47 -24.71 -28.68
C VAL A 207 -0.52 -24.90 -29.83
N ARG A 208 -1.20 -23.83 -30.27
CA ARG A 208 -2.10 -23.89 -31.45
C ARG A 208 -1.37 -24.25 -32.75
N LYS A 209 -0.11 -23.86 -32.93
CA LYS A 209 0.73 -24.28 -34.06
C LYS A 209 1.09 -25.77 -33.98
N ILE A 210 1.45 -26.27 -32.80
CA ILE A 210 1.78 -27.70 -32.60
C ILE A 210 0.56 -28.57 -32.93
N LEU A 211 -0.61 -28.25 -32.36
CA LEU A 211 -1.86 -28.98 -32.61
C LEU A 211 -2.38 -28.87 -34.06
N ALA A 212 -1.87 -27.93 -34.86
CA ALA A 212 -2.23 -27.77 -36.27
C ALA A 212 -1.25 -28.46 -37.24
N ALA A 213 -0.05 -28.83 -36.77
CA ALA A 213 1.00 -29.45 -37.57
C ALA A 213 1.19 -30.95 -37.24
N HIS A 214 0.80 -31.38 -36.03
CA HIS A 214 0.74 -32.78 -35.63
C HIS A 214 -0.60 -33.40 -36.07
N ASP A 215 -0.61 -34.69 -36.39
CA ASP A 215 -1.82 -35.45 -36.68
C ASP A 215 -2.30 -36.23 -35.43
N PRO A 216 -3.55 -36.06 -34.98
CA PRO A 216 -4.06 -36.75 -33.78
C PRO A 216 -4.15 -38.27 -33.92
N SER A 217 -4.13 -38.83 -35.15
CA SER A 217 -4.31 -40.27 -35.38
C SER A 217 -3.01 -41.08 -35.40
N SER A 218 -1.89 -40.49 -35.84
CA SER A 218 -0.59 -41.17 -35.96
C SER A 218 0.14 -41.39 -34.63
N GLN A 219 0.15 -40.41 -33.73
CA GLN A 219 0.95 -40.48 -32.50
C GLN A 219 0.30 -39.74 -31.32
N PRO A 220 0.27 -40.33 -30.10
CA PRO A 220 -0.17 -39.62 -28.91
C PRO A 220 0.80 -38.48 -28.56
N LEU A 221 0.28 -37.45 -27.91
CA LEU A 221 0.97 -36.16 -27.76
C LEU A 221 0.88 -35.65 -26.32
N PHE A 222 2.01 -35.19 -25.78
CA PHE A 222 2.12 -34.55 -24.47
C PHE A 222 2.52 -33.09 -24.65
N ILE A 223 1.65 -32.18 -24.21
CA ILE A 223 1.96 -30.75 -24.10
C ILE A 223 2.02 -30.37 -22.62
N PHE A 224 3.18 -29.91 -22.19
CA PHE A 224 3.34 -29.16 -20.95
C PHE A 224 3.29 -27.66 -21.24
N LEU A 225 2.11 -27.06 -21.03
CA LEU A 225 1.87 -25.63 -21.18
C LEU A 225 2.07 -24.96 -19.82
N SER A 226 3.28 -24.48 -19.61
CA SER A 226 3.80 -23.92 -18.36
C SER A 226 3.78 -22.39 -18.42
N PHE A 227 2.64 -21.76 -18.15
CA PHE A 227 2.56 -20.31 -18.18
C PHE A 227 3.49 -19.69 -17.11
N GLN A 228 4.11 -18.56 -17.44
CA GLN A 228 4.65 -17.64 -16.42
C GLN A 228 3.54 -16.80 -15.77
N ALA A 229 2.37 -16.72 -16.43
CA ALA A 229 1.18 -16.11 -15.85
C ALA A 229 0.70 -16.95 -14.66
N VAL A 230 0.47 -16.37 -13.49
CA VAL A 230 0.28 -14.94 -13.16
C VAL A 230 1.37 -14.36 -12.22
N HIS A 231 2.61 -14.84 -12.35
CA HIS A 231 3.79 -14.32 -11.63
C HIS A 231 4.06 -12.84 -11.92
N THR A 232 4.78 -12.16 -11.04
CA THR A 232 5.31 -10.81 -11.31
C THR A 232 6.29 -10.80 -12.49
N PRO A 233 6.48 -9.66 -13.19
CA PRO A 233 5.85 -8.35 -12.98
C PRO A 233 4.36 -8.31 -13.36
N LEU A 234 3.57 -7.46 -12.69
CA LEU A 234 2.12 -7.36 -12.93
C LEU A 234 1.81 -6.60 -14.22
N GLN A 235 1.81 -7.34 -15.32
CA GLN A 235 1.64 -6.87 -16.69
C GLN A 235 0.50 -7.63 -17.36
N SER A 236 -0.49 -6.90 -17.87
CA SER A 236 -1.64 -7.42 -18.62
C SER A 236 -1.99 -6.43 -19.72
N PRO A 237 -2.42 -6.91 -20.90
CA PRO A 237 -3.11 -6.08 -21.88
C PRO A 237 -4.34 -5.38 -21.24
N LYS A 238 -4.63 -4.16 -21.68
CA LYS A 238 -5.61 -3.25 -21.04
C LYS A 238 -7.03 -3.82 -21.06
N GLU A 239 -7.36 -4.54 -22.12
CA GLU A 239 -8.65 -5.19 -22.38
C GLU A 239 -9.05 -6.19 -21.29
N TYR A 240 -8.11 -6.96 -20.73
CA TYR A 240 -8.41 -7.87 -19.60
C TYR A 240 -8.47 -7.14 -18.24
N VAL A 241 -7.89 -5.94 -18.12
CA VAL A 241 -7.93 -5.14 -16.89
C VAL A 241 -9.24 -4.33 -16.77
N TYR A 242 -9.83 -3.94 -17.90
CA TYR A 242 -11.04 -3.12 -17.96
C TYR A 242 -12.31 -3.71 -17.31
N PRO A 243 -12.59 -5.04 -17.40
CA PRO A 243 -13.66 -5.68 -16.64
C PRO A 243 -13.53 -5.45 -15.12
N TYR A 244 -12.29 -5.48 -14.61
CA TYR A 244 -11.97 -5.36 -13.19
C TYR A 244 -11.82 -3.91 -12.70
N ARG A 245 -12.25 -2.90 -13.48
CA ARG A 245 -12.11 -1.48 -13.12
C ARG A 245 -12.68 -1.08 -11.75
N GLN A 246 -13.64 -1.85 -11.23
CA GLN A 246 -14.22 -1.65 -9.89
C GLN A 246 -13.33 -2.17 -8.74
N MET A 247 -12.34 -3.02 -8.99
CA MET A 247 -11.33 -3.40 -7.98
C MET A 247 -10.47 -2.18 -7.67
N GLY A 248 -10.53 -1.70 -6.42
CA GLY A 248 -9.79 -0.50 -6.00
C GLY A 248 -8.28 -0.74 -5.88
N ASN A 249 -7.86 -1.92 -5.43
CA ASN A 249 -6.46 -2.30 -5.33
C ASN A 249 -5.85 -2.52 -6.73
N VAL A 250 -4.85 -1.72 -7.08
CA VAL A 250 -4.25 -1.71 -8.42
C VAL A 250 -3.51 -3.02 -8.75
N PHE A 251 -2.88 -3.67 -7.76
CA PHE A 251 -2.19 -4.94 -7.95
C PHE A 251 -3.18 -6.08 -8.16
N ARG A 252 -4.21 -6.21 -7.29
CA ARG A 252 -5.30 -7.18 -7.46
C ARG A 252 -6.00 -7.03 -8.81
N ARG A 253 -6.27 -5.78 -9.23
CA ARG A 253 -6.90 -5.47 -10.52
C ARG A 253 -6.06 -5.88 -11.73
N LYS A 254 -4.75 -5.59 -11.72
CA LYS A 254 -3.84 -6.02 -12.79
C LYS A 254 -3.72 -7.55 -12.84
N TYR A 255 -3.52 -8.16 -11.68
CA TYR A 255 -3.42 -9.61 -11.52
C TYR A 255 -4.68 -10.36 -12.01
N ALA A 256 -5.88 -9.86 -11.69
CA ALA A 256 -7.14 -10.41 -12.20
C ALA A 256 -7.21 -10.38 -13.74
N GLY A 257 -6.71 -9.31 -14.38
CA GLY A 257 -6.57 -9.25 -15.83
C GLY A 257 -5.63 -10.33 -16.40
N MET A 258 -4.50 -10.59 -15.72
CA MET A 258 -3.58 -11.67 -16.08
C MET A 258 -4.24 -13.05 -15.96
N VAL A 259 -5.07 -13.27 -14.95
CA VAL A 259 -5.86 -14.51 -14.78
C VAL A 259 -6.88 -14.68 -15.92
N SER A 260 -7.60 -13.63 -16.34
CA SER A 260 -8.51 -13.71 -17.49
C SER A 260 -7.78 -13.90 -18.84
N ALA A 261 -6.55 -13.38 -18.98
CA ALA A 261 -5.71 -13.68 -20.14
C ALA A 261 -5.31 -15.16 -20.19
N VAL A 262 -5.13 -15.82 -19.04
CA VAL A 262 -4.96 -17.29 -18.95
C VAL A 262 -6.26 -18.02 -19.31
N ASP A 263 -7.41 -17.59 -18.79
CA ASP A 263 -8.71 -18.20 -19.13
C ASP A 263 -8.93 -18.22 -20.65
N GLU A 264 -8.68 -17.09 -21.31
CA GLU A 264 -8.75 -16.98 -22.76
C GLU A 264 -7.67 -17.80 -23.49
N ALA A 265 -6.45 -17.88 -22.95
CA ALA A 265 -5.41 -18.75 -23.50
C ALA A 265 -5.84 -20.23 -23.46
N VAL A 266 -6.45 -20.69 -22.37
CA VAL A 266 -7.00 -22.04 -22.23
C VAL A 266 -8.24 -22.22 -23.12
N ARG A 267 -9.08 -21.19 -23.31
CA ARG A 267 -10.20 -21.19 -24.29
C ARG A 267 -9.69 -21.41 -25.71
N ASN A 268 -8.60 -20.73 -26.06
CA ASN A 268 -7.96 -20.81 -27.38
C ASN A 268 -7.28 -22.17 -27.62
N VAL A 269 -6.68 -22.78 -26.59
CA VAL A 269 -6.10 -24.14 -26.66
C VAL A 269 -7.20 -25.20 -26.75
N THR A 270 -8.22 -25.15 -25.89
CA THR A 270 -9.34 -26.11 -25.91
C THR A 270 -10.19 -26.03 -27.17
N TYR A 271 -10.37 -24.83 -27.73
CA TYR A 271 -10.94 -24.66 -29.08
C TYR A 271 -10.08 -25.36 -30.15
N ALA A 272 -8.76 -25.22 -30.12
CA ALA A 272 -7.88 -25.87 -31.09
C ALA A 272 -7.88 -27.41 -30.94
N LEU A 273 -7.86 -27.94 -29.72
CA LEU A 273 -8.04 -29.39 -29.47
C LEU A 273 -9.34 -29.92 -30.08
N ARG A 274 -10.43 -29.12 -30.05
CA ARG A 274 -11.70 -29.49 -30.70
C ARG A 274 -11.63 -29.37 -32.22
N LYS A 275 -11.07 -28.27 -32.74
CA LYS A 275 -10.95 -28.02 -34.19
C LYS A 275 -10.10 -29.08 -34.89
N TYR A 276 -9.02 -29.52 -34.28
CA TYR A 276 -8.07 -30.49 -34.84
C TYR A 276 -8.27 -31.92 -34.29
N GLY A 277 -9.48 -32.26 -33.81
CA GLY A 277 -9.87 -33.64 -33.46
C GLY A 277 -9.45 -34.17 -32.08
N TYR A 278 -8.26 -33.78 -31.58
CA TYR A 278 -7.66 -34.24 -30.31
C TYR A 278 -8.60 -34.36 -29.11
N TYR A 279 -9.54 -33.42 -28.95
CA TYR A 279 -10.30 -33.21 -27.72
C TYR A 279 -11.07 -34.46 -27.26
N LYS A 280 -11.55 -35.31 -28.18
CA LYS A 280 -12.26 -36.56 -27.83
C LYS A 280 -11.38 -37.55 -27.05
N ASN A 281 -10.07 -37.58 -27.32
CA ASN A 281 -9.10 -38.48 -26.69
C ASN A 281 -8.04 -37.70 -25.87
N SER A 282 -8.41 -36.54 -25.32
CA SER A 282 -7.49 -35.70 -24.53
C SER A 282 -7.79 -35.79 -23.03
N VAL A 283 -6.75 -35.95 -22.21
CA VAL A 283 -6.80 -35.64 -20.77
C VAL A 283 -6.19 -34.26 -20.56
N ILE A 284 -7.00 -33.31 -20.08
CA ILE A 284 -6.59 -31.94 -19.81
C ILE A 284 -6.49 -31.76 -18.30
N ILE A 285 -5.31 -31.44 -17.79
CA ILE A 285 -5.05 -31.18 -16.38
C ILE A 285 -4.74 -29.70 -16.22
N PHE A 286 -5.32 -29.07 -15.20
CA PHE A 286 -4.98 -27.71 -14.79
C PHE A 286 -4.43 -27.72 -13.36
N SER A 287 -3.35 -26.98 -13.12
CA SER A 287 -2.70 -26.84 -11.81
C SER A 287 -2.08 -25.45 -11.67
N THR A 288 -2.14 -24.84 -10.47
CA THR A 288 -1.13 -23.83 -10.10
C THR A 288 0.20 -24.52 -9.74
N ASP A 289 1.34 -23.83 -9.77
CA ASP A 289 2.60 -24.33 -9.24
C ASP A 289 2.78 -24.03 -7.75
N ASN A 290 2.33 -22.88 -7.24
CA ASN A 290 2.31 -22.57 -5.82
C ASN A 290 1.12 -21.69 -5.40
N GLY A 291 0.79 -21.68 -4.11
CA GLY A 291 -0.15 -20.71 -3.55
C GLY A 291 0.26 -19.26 -3.88
N GLY A 292 -0.70 -18.35 -3.95
CA GLY A 292 -0.48 -17.01 -4.51
C GLY A 292 0.23 -16.05 -3.56
N GLN A 293 0.65 -14.90 -4.08
CA GLN A 293 1.35 -13.84 -3.35
C GLN A 293 0.49 -12.57 -3.17
N PRO A 294 -0.11 -12.34 -1.98
CA PRO A 294 -0.97 -11.19 -1.76
C PRO A 294 -0.28 -9.81 -1.79
N LEU A 295 1.05 -9.73 -1.67
CA LEU A 295 1.75 -8.45 -1.92
C LEU A 295 1.71 -8.03 -3.40
N PHE A 296 1.44 -8.98 -4.31
CA PHE A 296 1.35 -8.75 -5.75
C PHE A 296 -0.02 -9.17 -6.30
N GLY A 297 -1.08 -9.02 -5.50
CA GLY A 297 -2.46 -9.16 -5.96
C GLY A 297 -3.03 -10.58 -5.99
N GLY A 298 -2.27 -11.63 -5.67
CA GLY A 298 -2.82 -12.98 -5.47
C GLY A 298 -3.65 -13.12 -4.18
N SER A 299 -4.43 -14.18 -4.05
CA SER A 299 -5.21 -14.43 -2.83
C SER A 299 -5.40 -15.94 -2.58
N ASN A 300 -5.26 -16.35 -1.33
CA ASN A 300 -5.47 -17.73 -0.90
C ASN A 300 -6.64 -17.86 0.09
N TRP A 301 -7.35 -16.77 0.37
CA TRP A 301 -8.44 -16.72 1.34
C TRP A 301 -9.53 -17.77 1.04
N PRO A 302 -10.07 -18.49 2.04
CA PRO A 302 -9.84 -18.38 3.48
C PRO A 302 -8.67 -19.22 4.04
N LEU A 303 -7.79 -19.77 3.18
CA LEU A 303 -6.60 -20.50 3.65
C LEU A 303 -5.58 -19.56 4.32
N ARG A 304 -4.77 -20.13 5.21
CA ARG A 304 -3.71 -19.43 5.95
C ARG A 304 -2.44 -19.25 5.11
N GLY A 305 -1.80 -18.09 5.16
CA GLY A 305 -0.49 -17.89 4.52
C GLY A 305 -0.52 -17.72 2.98
N ARG A 306 0.62 -18.00 2.35
CA ARG A 306 0.94 -17.56 0.96
C ARG A 306 2.13 -18.30 0.34
N LYS A 307 2.47 -17.96 -0.91
CA LYS A 307 3.75 -18.32 -1.56
C LYS A 307 4.93 -18.21 -0.59
N GLY A 308 5.78 -19.24 -0.57
CA GLY A 308 6.95 -19.34 0.31
C GLY A 308 6.65 -19.69 1.76
N THR A 309 5.48 -20.26 2.05
CA THR A 309 5.08 -20.68 3.41
C THR A 309 4.44 -22.07 3.39
N TYR A 310 4.58 -22.84 4.46
CA TYR A 310 4.14 -24.25 4.52
C TYR A 310 2.68 -24.40 5.01
N TRP A 311 2.04 -23.27 5.33
CA TRP A 311 0.59 -23.14 5.60
C TRP A 311 -0.24 -23.50 4.36
N GLU A 312 -1.52 -23.84 4.54
CA GLU A 312 -2.41 -24.31 3.45
C GLU A 312 -2.45 -23.36 2.26
N GLY A 313 -2.46 -22.04 2.48
CA GLY A 313 -2.43 -21.02 1.43
C GLY A 313 -1.09 -20.87 0.70
N GLY A 314 -0.07 -21.65 1.08
CA GLY A 314 1.15 -21.85 0.30
C GLY A 314 1.20 -23.20 -0.41
N VAL A 315 0.70 -24.28 0.22
CA VAL A 315 0.87 -25.68 -0.25
C VAL A 315 -0.38 -26.35 -0.83
N ARG A 316 -1.59 -25.81 -0.64
CA ARG A 316 -2.84 -26.34 -1.20
C ARG A 316 -3.16 -25.61 -2.52
N GLY A 317 -3.14 -26.35 -3.62
CA GLY A 317 -3.22 -25.77 -4.97
C GLY A 317 -4.62 -25.76 -5.56
N ILE A 318 -4.89 -24.83 -6.48
CA ILE A 318 -5.97 -25.02 -7.46
C ILE A 318 -5.58 -26.19 -8.37
N GLY A 319 -6.47 -27.15 -8.56
CA GLY A 319 -6.32 -28.22 -9.53
C GLY A 319 -7.65 -28.80 -10.01
N PHE A 320 -7.72 -29.14 -11.30
CA PHE A 320 -8.84 -29.91 -11.85
C PHE A 320 -8.40 -30.77 -13.05
N VAL A 321 -9.13 -31.84 -13.31
CA VAL A 321 -8.97 -32.69 -14.51
C VAL A 321 -10.24 -32.65 -15.34
N HIS A 322 -10.09 -32.40 -16.63
CA HIS A 322 -11.16 -32.37 -17.61
C HIS A 322 -10.82 -33.32 -18.77
N SER A 323 -11.67 -34.32 -19.02
CA SER A 323 -11.51 -35.25 -20.13
C SER A 323 -12.81 -35.95 -20.47
N PRO A 324 -13.09 -36.26 -21.75
CA PRO A 324 -14.10 -37.24 -22.14
C PRO A 324 -13.82 -38.67 -21.62
N LEU A 325 -12.58 -38.97 -21.20
CA LEU A 325 -12.16 -40.29 -20.72
C LEU A 325 -12.42 -40.51 -19.21
N LEU A 326 -12.88 -39.47 -18.50
CA LEU A 326 -13.31 -39.58 -17.11
C LEU A 326 -14.61 -40.39 -17.01
N ARG A 327 -14.61 -41.49 -16.24
CA ARG A 327 -15.79 -42.34 -16.00
C ARG A 327 -16.86 -41.64 -15.17
N ARG A 328 -16.48 -40.90 -14.13
CA ARG A 328 -17.37 -40.08 -13.29
C ARG A 328 -16.96 -38.60 -13.33
N ARG A 329 -17.71 -37.84 -14.13
CA ARG A 329 -17.55 -36.39 -14.36
C ARG A 329 -18.49 -35.56 -13.49
N LYS A 330 -18.36 -34.22 -13.57
CA LYS A 330 -19.17 -33.21 -12.87
C LYS A 330 -19.16 -33.37 -11.35
N ARG A 331 -17.99 -33.65 -10.77
CA ARG A 331 -17.85 -33.92 -9.32
C ARG A 331 -16.70 -33.15 -8.67
N VAL A 332 -16.80 -33.04 -7.35
CA VAL A 332 -15.72 -32.60 -6.47
C VAL A 332 -14.99 -33.85 -5.94
N SER A 333 -13.67 -33.82 -5.89
CA SER A 333 -12.84 -34.85 -5.26
C SER A 333 -12.17 -34.29 -4.01
N LYS A 334 -12.40 -34.95 -2.87
CA LYS A 334 -11.68 -34.71 -1.60
C LYS A 334 -10.59 -35.76 -1.34
N ALA A 335 -10.35 -36.70 -2.26
CA ALA A 335 -9.24 -37.63 -2.18
C ALA A 335 -7.91 -36.86 -2.10
N LEU A 336 -6.95 -37.32 -1.28
CA LEU A 336 -5.66 -36.66 -1.09
C LEU A 336 -4.79 -36.85 -2.35
N VAL A 337 -4.45 -35.75 -3.02
CA VAL A 337 -3.62 -35.72 -4.26
C VAL A 337 -2.42 -34.79 -4.05
N HIS A 338 -1.29 -35.09 -4.66
CA HIS A 338 -0.07 -34.29 -4.61
C HIS A 338 0.59 -34.17 -5.99
N ILE A 339 1.39 -33.12 -6.22
CA ILE A 339 2.01 -32.86 -7.53
C ILE A 339 2.98 -33.96 -8.02
N THR A 340 3.57 -34.75 -7.12
CA THR A 340 4.37 -35.93 -7.50
C THR A 340 3.54 -37.04 -8.14
N ASP A 341 2.24 -37.12 -7.85
CA ASP A 341 1.35 -38.17 -8.37
C ASP A 341 1.16 -38.09 -9.89
N TRP A 342 1.32 -36.91 -10.49
CA TRP A 342 1.18 -36.74 -11.93
C TRP A 342 2.21 -37.54 -12.72
N TYR A 343 3.41 -37.79 -12.19
CA TYR A 343 4.41 -38.59 -12.90
C TYR A 343 3.91 -40.03 -13.15
N PRO A 344 3.62 -40.86 -12.13
CA PRO A 344 3.10 -42.21 -12.34
C PRO A 344 1.70 -42.21 -12.97
N THR A 345 0.82 -41.25 -12.62
CA THR A 345 -0.54 -41.16 -13.21
C THR A 345 -0.48 -40.97 -14.73
N LEU A 346 0.37 -40.06 -15.22
CA LEU A 346 0.47 -39.77 -16.65
C LEU A 346 1.24 -40.85 -17.42
N VAL A 347 2.21 -41.51 -16.77
CA VAL A 347 2.91 -42.66 -17.36
C VAL A 347 2.01 -43.90 -17.42
N GLY A 348 1.19 -44.15 -16.40
CA GLY A 348 0.16 -45.21 -16.41
C GLY A 348 -0.88 -44.99 -17.51
N LEU A 349 -1.37 -43.77 -17.67
CA LEU A 349 -2.23 -43.36 -18.80
C LEU A 349 -1.57 -43.58 -20.18
N ALA A 350 -0.24 -43.43 -20.26
CA ALA A 350 0.54 -43.69 -21.47
C ALA A 350 0.83 -45.18 -21.72
N GLY A 351 0.35 -46.09 -20.86
CA GLY A 351 0.63 -47.53 -20.92
C GLY A 351 2.02 -47.93 -20.41
N GLY A 352 2.72 -47.02 -19.73
CA GLY A 352 4.04 -47.28 -19.14
C GLY A 352 3.93 -48.04 -17.80
N ASN A 353 4.84 -48.98 -17.56
CA ASN A 353 4.84 -49.80 -16.36
C ASN A 353 5.40 -49.04 -15.15
N VAL A 354 4.50 -48.44 -14.35
CA VAL A 354 4.81 -47.71 -13.11
C VAL A 354 5.53 -48.59 -12.07
N SER A 355 5.26 -49.90 -12.05
CA SER A 355 5.89 -50.85 -11.10
C SER A 355 7.39 -51.10 -11.37
N ARG A 356 7.98 -50.51 -12.42
CA ARG A 356 9.42 -50.55 -12.74
C ARG A 356 10.11 -49.20 -12.45
N MET A 357 9.65 -48.47 -11.42
CA MET A 357 10.06 -47.09 -11.15
C MET A 357 10.43 -46.88 -9.68
N ASP A 358 11.57 -47.42 -9.27
CA ASP A 358 12.01 -47.46 -7.88
C ASP A 358 12.19 -46.08 -7.24
N GLY A 359 11.63 -45.89 -6.05
CA GLY A 359 11.78 -44.68 -5.24
C GLY A 359 11.03 -43.44 -5.74
N LEU A 360 9.95 -43.61 -6.52
CA LEU A 360 8.98 -42.53 -6.70
C LEU A 360 8.27 -42.21 -5.38
N ASP A 361 7.96 -40.93 -5.17
CA ASP A 361 7.15 -40.43 -4.05
C ASP A 361 5.71 -40.12 -4.46
N GLY A 362 5.35 -40.42 -5.71
CA GLY A 362 4.01 -40.28 -6.30
C GLY A 362 3.29 -41.62 -6.45
N TYR A 363 1.96 -41.58 -6.51
CA TYR A 363 1.08 -42.73 -6.76
C TYR A 363 0.27 -42.52 -8.06
N ASP A 364 -0.15 -43.59 -8.73
CA ASP A 364 -1.14 -43.47 -9.81
C ASP A 364 -2.52 -43.13 -9.22
N MET A 365 -3.04 -41.97 -9.61
CA MET A 365 -4.29 -41.39 -9.15
C MET A 365 -5.39 -41.46 -10.20
N TRP A 366 -5.18 -42.10 -11.36
CA TRP A 366 -6.17 -42.09 -12.44
C TRP A 366 -7.49 -42.74 -12.04
N GLU A 367 -7.47 -43.85 -11.29
CA GLU A 367 -8.70 -44.47 -10.78
C GLU A 367 -9.40 -43.62 -9.69
N THR A 368 -8.63 -42.97 -8.82
CA THR A 368 -9.12 -42.03 -7.80
C THR A 368 -9.76 -40.79 -8.44
N ILE A 369 -9.24 -40.32 -9.58
CA ILE A 369 -9.74 -39.15 -10.32
C ILE A 369 -10.86 -39.52 -11.31
N SER A 370 -10.74 -40.61 -12.05
CA SER A 370 -11.70 -41.03 -13.10
C SER A 370 -12.89 -41.82 -12.54
N SER A 371 -12.65 -42.83 -11.71
CA SER A 371 -13.70 -43.67 -11.12
C SER A 371 -14.24 -43.12 -9.79
N GLY A 372 -13.45 -42.31 -9.09
CA GLY A 372 -13.77 -41.87 -7.73
C GLY A 372 -13.58 -42.98 -6.69
N LYS A 373 -12.57 -43.84 -6.87
CA LYS A 373 -12.08 -44.72 -5.80
C LYS A 373 -11.37 -43.90 -4.72
N GLU A 374 -11.04 -44.53 -3.61
CA GLU A 374 -10.22 -43.93 -2.55
C GLU A 374 -8.81 -43.56 -3.04
N SER A 375 -8.07 -42.80 -2.22
CA SER A 375 -6.69 -42.44 -2.56
C SER A 375 -5.71 -43.54 -2.11
N PRO A 376 -4.79 -44.01 -2.97
CA PRO A 376 -3.63 -44.78 -2.51
C PRO A 376 -2.66 -43.92 -1.68
N ARG A 377 -2.74 -42.58 -1.80
CA ARG A 377 -1.93 -41.65 -1.01
C ARG A 377 -2.56 -41.38 0.35
N LEU A 378 -1.90 -41.86 1.41
CA LEU A 378 -2.28 -41.62 2.81
C LEU A 378 -1.45 -40.53 3.50
N GLU A 379 -0.27 -40.18 2.98
CA GLU A 379 0.62 -39.14 3.54
C GLU A 379 1.25 -38.26 2.46
N ILE A 380 1.69 -37.06 2.87
CA ILE A 380 2.44 -36.09 2.07
C ILE A 380 3.54 -35.52 2.95
N LEU A 381 4.81 -35.71 2.58
CA LEU A 381 5.84 -34.76 2.99
C LEU A 381 5.66 -33.49 2.16
N HIS A 382 5.56 -32.32 2.80
CA HIS A 382 5.69 -31.07 2.05
C HIS A 382 7.18 -30.87 1.74
N ASN A 383 7.98 -30.48 2.74
CA ASN A 383 9.42 -30.35 2.57
C ASN A 383 10.15 -30.42 3.94
N ILE A 384 11.48 -30.55 3.89
CA ILE A 384 12.39 -30.42 5.03
C ILE A 384 13.54 -29.51 4.60
N ASP A 385 13.57 -28.26 5.07
CA ASP A 385 14.63 -27.29 4.76
C ASP A 385 15.51 -27.02 6.00
N PRO A 386 16.71 -27.61 6.09
CA PRO A 386 17.67 -27.38 7.17
C PRO A 386 18.53 -26.11 6.97
N LEU A 387 18.44 -25.44 5.82
CA LEU A 387 19.16 -24.19 5.53
C LEU A 387 18.31 -22.94 5.77
N TYR A 388 16.99 -23.08 5.94
CA TYR A 388 16.12 -21.98 6.35
C TYR A 388 16.46 -21.47 7.76
N ASN A 389 16.13 -20.20 8.04
CA ASN A 389 16.35 -19.57 9.33
C ASN A 389 15.72 -20.37 10.49
N ALA A 390 16.58 -21.03 11.27
CA ALA A 390 16.18 -21.90 12.39
C ALA A 390 15.34 -21.15 13.43
N ALA A 391 14.26 -21.77 13.90
CA ALA A 391 13.39 -21.15 14.90
C ALA A 391 14.08 -21.08 16.27
N ARG A 392 14.22 -19.86 16.82
CA ARG A 392 14.92 -19.57 18.09
C ARG A 392 14.40 -20.33 19.32
N HIS A 393 13.18 -20.88 19.24
CA HIS A 393 12.53 -21.67 20.30
C HIS A 393 12.27 -23.12 19.88
N GLY A 394 12.89 -23.58 18.79
CA GLY A 394 12.92 -24.98 18.41
C GLY A 394 14.07 -25.73 19.07
N SER A 395 13.87 -27.01 19.38
CA SER A 395 14.95 -27.87 19.89
C SER A 395 14.60 -29.35 19.75
N LEU A 396 15.61 -30.22 19.88
CA LEU A 396 15.42 -31.67 19.97
C LEU A 396 14.62 -32.07 21.23
N LYS A 397 14.77 -31.33 22.33
CA LYS A 397 13.97 -31.54 23.56
C LYS A 397 12.48 -31.26 23.33
N ASN A 398 12.17 -30.18 22.59
CA ASN A 398 10.79 -29.80 22.28
C ASN A 398 10.13 -30.76 21.28
N GLY A 399 10.91 -31.45 20.45
CA GLY A 399 10.47 -32.58 19.62
C GLY A 399 10.60 -33.95 20.29
N TYR A 400 10.53 -34.02 21.62
CA TYR A 400 10.54 -35.26 22.42
C TYR A 400 11.76 -36.19 22.21
N GLY A 401 12.90 -35.65 21.75
CA GLY A 401 14.07 -36.45 21.38
C GLY A 401 14.00 -37.10 19.98
N ILE A 402 12.87 -36.96 19.28
CA ILE A 402 12.61 -37.59 17.97
C ILE A 402 13.08 -36.69 16.82
N TRP A 403 12.85 -35.39 16.94
CA TRP A 403 13.04 -34.40 15.87
C TRP A 403 13.50 -33.06 16.42
N ASN A 404 14.33 -32.32 15.68
CA ASN A 404 14.71 -30.96 16.07
C ASN A 404 13.67 -29.96 15.54
N THR A 405 12.77 -29.46 16.41
CA THR A 405 11.72 -28.51 16.00
C THR A 405 12.23 -27.14 15.57
N ALA A 406 13.55 -26.89 15.56
CA ALA A 406 14.12 -25.68 14.96
C ALA A 406 14.11 -25.71 13.41
N VAL A 407 14.12 -26.89 12.81
CA VAL A 407 14.17 -27.11 11.34
C VAL A 407 12.81 -26.78 10.71
N GLN A 408 12.81 -26.04 9.59
CA GLN A 408 11.59 -25.79 8.81
C GLN A 408 11.17 -27.10 8.12
N ALA A 409 10.05 -27.67 8.54
CA ALA A 409 9.49 -28.86 7.92
C ALA A 409 7.95 -28.89 8.05
N ALA A 410 7.29 -29.62 7.15
CA ALA A 410 5.88 -29.99 7.35
C ALA A 410 5.55 -31.34 6.70
N VAL A 411 4.66 -32.07 7.35
CA VAL A 411 4.14 -33.37 6.88
C VAL A 411 2.64 -33.44 7.16
N ARG A 412 1.90 -34.07 6.25
CA ARG A 412 0.50 -34.46 6.42
C ARG A 412 0.38 -35.98 6.42
N VAL A 413 -0.39 -36.55 7.34
CA VAL A 413 -0.70 -37.97 7.45
C VAL A 413 -2.19 -38.12 7.72
N GLY A 414 -2.94 -38.68 6.76
CA GLY A 414 -4.39 -38.70 6.77
C GLY A 414 -4.97 -37.28 6.87
N ASP A 415 -5.71 -37.02 7.95
CA ASP A 415 -6.32 -35.73 8.23
C ASP A 415 -5.41 -34.78 9.02
N TRP A 416 -4.29 -35.26 9.56
CA TRP A 416 -3.42 -34.50 10.44
C TRP A 416 -2.25 -33.88 9.69
N LYS A 417 -1.98 -32.59 9.94
CA LYS A 417 -0.84 -31.84 9.39
C LYS A 417 0.01 -31.26 10.52
N LEU A 418 1.30 -31.59 10.53
CA LEU A 418 2.29 -31.09 11.47
C LEU A 418 3.25 -30.12 10.77
N LEU A 419 3.59 -29.01 11.42
CA LEU A 419 4.60 -28.06 10.97
C LEU A 419 5.64 -27.81 12.07
N THR A 420 6.92 -27.69 11.69
CA THR A 420 8.03 -27.37 12.61
C THR A 420 8.89 -26.21 12.12
N GLY A 421 9.68 -25.63 13.01
CA GLY A 421 10.63 -24.57 12.70
C GLY A 421 9.92 -23.24 12.50
N ASN A 422 10.18 -22.58 11.37
CA ASN A 422 9.51 -21.36 10.95
C ASN A 422 8.74 -21.63 9.65
N PRO A 423 7.43 -21.94 9.69
CA PRO A 423 6.64 -22.24 8.48
C PRO A 423 6.44 -21.06 7.53
N GLY A 424 6.97 -19.87 7.84
CA GLY A 424 6.76 -18.63 7.09
C GLY A 424 5.56 -17.83 7.61
N TYR A 425 5.21 -16.75 6.91
CA TYR A 425 4.13 -15.82 7.29
C TYR A 425 2.76 -16.51 7.38
N GLY A 426 2.30 -16.76 8.60
CA GLY A 426 1.04 -17.46 8.91
C GLY A 426 -0.14 -16.54 9.20
N ASP A 427 -0.25 -15.44 8.46
CA ASP A 427 -1.38 -14.52 8.50
C ASP A 427 -2.48 -14.99 7.52
N TRP A 428 -3.76 -14.82 7.86
CA TRP A 428 -4.86 -14.94 6.89
C TRP A 428 -5.08 -13.57 6.24
N ILE A 429 -4.93 -13.51 4.91
CA ILE A 429 -4.97 -12.26 4.15
C ILE A 429 -6.26 -12.24 3.31
N PRO A 430 -7.26 -11.40 3.65
CA PRO A 430 -8.55 -11.36 2.95
C PRO A 430 -8.42 -10.83 1.52
N PRO A 431 -9.45 -11.02 0.66
CA PRO A 431 -9.44 -10.59 -0.72
C PRO A 431 -9.25 -9.07 -0.83
N GLN A 432 -8.18 -8.63 -1.51
CA GLN A 432 -7.76 -7.23 -1.52
C GLN A 432 -8.57 -6.40 -2.51
N MET A 433 -9.86 -6.21 -2.25
CA MET A 433 -10.80 -5.61 -3.22
C MET A 433 -10.84 -4.08 -3.19
N LEU A 434 -10.57 -3.45 -2.03
CA LEU A 434 -10.57 -1.98 -1.87
C LEU A 434 -9.16 -1.40 -2.01
N GLY A 435 -9.06 -0.16 -2.52
CA GLY A 435 -7.77 0.49 -2.83
C GLY A 435 -6.99 0.96 -1.60
N ASN A 436 -7.67 1.47 -0.58
CA ASN A 436 -7.06 2.18 0.55
C ASN A 436 -7.24 1.44 1.89
N PHE A 437 -6.87 0.16 1.97
CA PHE A 437 -6.65 -0.46 3.29
C PHE A 437 -5.26 -0.07 3.81
N PRO A 438 -5.14 0.39 5.08
CA PRO A 438 -3.84 0.55 5.73
C PRO A 438 -3.09 -0.79 5.80
N GLU A 439 -1.74 -0.78 5.82
CA GLU A 439 -0.94 -2.01 5.89
C GLU A 439 -1.32 -2.94 7.06
N SER A 440 -1.81 -2.37 8.16
CA SER A 440 -2.29 -3.11 9.33
C SER A 440 -3.59 -3.89 9.09
N TRP A 441 -4.40 -3.53 8.09
CA TRP A 441 -5.68 -4.17 7.77
C TRP A 441 -5.55 -5.32 6.75
N TRP A 442 -4.52 -5.35 5.91
CA TRP A 442 -4.18 -6.56 5.14
C TRP A 442 -3.88 -7.77 6.05
N ASN A 443 -3.60 -7.51 7.32
CA ASN A 443 -3.23 -8.47 8.36
C ASN A 443 -4.28 -8.48 9.50
N LEU A 444 -5.57 -8.34 9.16
CA LEU A 444 -6.69 -8.30 10.12
C LEU A 444 -6.71 -9.47 11.11
N GLU A 445 -6.26 -10.65 10.70
CA GLU A 445 -6.28 -11.90 11.49
C GLU A 445 -4.85 -12.37 11.86
N ARG A 446 -3.98 -11.43 12.25
CA ARG A 446 -2.56 -11.68 12.52
C ARG A 446 -2.28 -12.39 13.85
N HIS A 447 -2.15 -13.72 13.81
CA HIS A 447 -1.61 -14.52 14.91
C HIS A 447 -0.09 -14.71 14.81
N MET A 448 0.68 -13.76 15.36
CA MET A 448 2.13 -13.93 15.58
C MET A 448 2.44 -14.52 16.96
N GLU A 449 2.42 -15.85 17.06
CA GLU A 449 2.96 -16.58 18.22
C GLU A 449 4.50 -16.64 18.17
N ALA A 450 5.16 -15.50 18.41
CA ALA A 450 6.60 -15.29 18.21
C ALA A 450 7.55 -16.16 19.07
N LYS A 451 7.03 -17.12 19.85
CA LYS A 451 7.77 -18.06 20.70
C LYS A 451 7.63 -19.53 20.28
N LYS A 452 6.95 -19.82 19.18
CA LYS A 452 6.54 -21.19 18.80
C LYS A 452 7.39 -21.76 17.66
N SER A 453 7.45 -23.10 17.62
CA SER A 453 8.31 -23.87 16.68
C SER A 453 7.66 -25.20 16.25
N LEU A 454 6.40 -25.42 16.61
CA LEU A 454 5.65 -26.66 16.46
C LEU A 454 4.14 -26.32 16.40
N TRP A 455 3.44 -26.89 15.43
CA TRP A 455 1.98 -26.78 15.28
C TRP A 455 1.42 -28.10 14.73
N LEU A 456 0.19 -28.44 15.13
CA LEU A 456 -0.57 -29.60 14.65
C LEU A 456 -2.01 -29.18 14.36
N PHE A 457 -2.49 -29.45 13.15
CA PHE A 457 -3.88 -29.22 12.74
C PHE A 457 -4.52 -30.51 12.25
N ASN A 458 -5.83 -30.65 12.43
CA ASN A 458 -6.64 -31.58 11.64
C ASN A 458 -7.18 -30.77 10.44
N VAL A 459 -6.59 -30.97 9.26
CA VAL A 459 -6.91 -30.20 8.04
C VAL A 459 -8.10 -30.75 7.24
N ALA A 460 -8.75 -31.81 7.72
CA ALA A 460 -10.06 -32.23 7.22
C ALA A 460 -11.19 -31.42 7.87
N ASP A 461 -11.14 -31.23 9.19
CA ASP A 461 -12.12 -30.46 9.97
C ASP A 461 -11.78 -28.96 10.05
N ASP A 462 -10.48 -28.62 10.12
CA ASP A 462 -9.95 -27.25 10.10
C ASP A 462 -9.00 -27.06 8.89
N PRO A 463 -9.54 -27.01 7.65
CA PRO A 463 -8.77 -26.75 6.43
C PRO A 463 -8.16 -25.33 6.37
N TYR A 464 -8.36 -24.52 7.40
CA TYR A 464 -7.90 -23.13 7.49
C TYR A 464 -6.80 -22.94 8.54
N GLU A 465 -6.35 -23.99 9.24
CA GLU A 465 -5.28 -23.97 10.24
C GLU A 465 -5.50 -22.95 11.39
N ARG A 466 -6.76 -22.82 11.82
CA ARG A 466 -7.24 -21.90 12.87
C ARG A 466 -6.92 -22.38 14.28
N TYR A 467 -7.04 -23.68 14.54
CA TYR A 467 -7.00 -24.27 15.87
C TYR A 467 -5.84 -25.26 15.99
N ASP A 468 -4.73 -24.79 16.57
CA ASP A 468 -3.60 -25.67 16.89
C ASP A 468 -3.95 -26.65 18.01
N LEU A 469 -3.62 -27.92 17.79
CA LEU A 469 -3.90 -29.05 18.67
C LEU A 469 -2.62 -29.70 19.23
N ALA A 470 -1.43 -29.14 18.97
CA ALA A 470 -0.15 -29.75 19.36
C ALA A 470 -0.03 -30.05 20.86
N GLU A 471 -0.53 -29.15 21.71
CA GLU A 471 -0.56 -29.33 23.18
C GLU A 471 -1.63 -30.34 23.62
N ARG A 472 -2.72 -30.48 22.85
CA ARG A 472 -3.87 -31.36 23.16
C ARG A 472 -3.69 -32.79 22.66
N ARG A 473 -2.88 -32.99 21.62
CA ARG A 473 -2.61 -34.29 20.97
C ARG A 473 -1.09 -34.58 20.87
N PRO A 474 -0.37 -34.66 22.00
CA PRO A 474 1.06 -34.97 22.02
C PRO A 474 1.36 -36.40 21.51
N ASP A 475 0.36 -37.27 21.47
CA ASP A 475 0.38 -38.58 20.82
C ASP A 475 0.55 -38.46 19.29
N VAL A 476 -0.31 -37.69 18.64
CA VAL A 476 -0.26 -37.43 17.19
C VAL A 476 1.00 -36.65 16.82
N VAL A 477 1.38 -35.67 17.65
CA VAL A 477 2.66 -34.93 17.48
C VAL A 477 3.84 -35.90 17.42
N LYS A 478 3.98 -36.83 18.36
CA LYS A 478 5.09 -37.81 18.36
C LYS A 478 5.08 -38.70 17.12
N GLN A 479 3.90 -39.13 16.66
CA GLN A 479 3.76 -39.93 15.44
C GLN A 479 4.23 -39.15 14.19
N LEU A 480 3.78 -37.90 14.00
CA LEU A 480 4.15 -37.12 12.83
C LEU A 480 5.61 -36.60 12.89
N LEU A 481 6.15 -36.32 14.08
CA LEU A 481 7.59 -36.07 14.25
C LEU A 481 8.42 -37.32 13.89
N ALA A 482 7.92 -38.53 14.17
CA ALA A 482 8.58 -39.77 13.75
C ALA A 482 8.50 -39.99 12.22
N ARG A 483 7.42 -39.55 11.55
CA ARG A 483 7.37 -39.52 10.07
C ARG A 483 8.38 -38.51 9.48
N LEU A 484 8.52 -37.31 10.05
CA LEU A 484 9.59 -36.36 9.66
C LEU A 484 10.99 -36.97 9.84
N ALA A 485 11.23 -37.60 11.00
CA ALA A 485 12.50 -38.28 11.27
C ALA A 485 12.76 -39.49 10.36
N PHE A 486 11.72 -40.15 9.84
CA PHE A 486 11.82 -41.19 8.81
C PHE A 486 12.24 -40.60 7.46
N TYR A 487 11.51 -39.59 6.94
CA TYR A 487 11.83 -38.93 5.67
C TYR A 487 13.22 -38.28 5.68
N ASN A 488 13.67 -37.74 6.81
CA ASN A 488 15.01 -37.16 6.93
C ASN A 488 16.14 -38.22 6.91
N ARG A 489 15.85 -39.52 7.02
CA ARG A 489 16.83 -40.61 6.83
C ARG A 489 17.02 -40.97 5.35
N THR A 490 16.03 -40.70 4.50
CA THR A 490 16.12 -40.91 3.04
C THR A 490 16.58 -39.65 2.30
N ALA A 491 16.62 -38.51 2.98
CA ALA A 491 16.98 -37.21 2.41
C ALA A 491 18.45 -37.13 1.96
N VAL A 492 18.68 -36.73 0.69
CA VAL A 492 20.00 -36.38 0.16
C VAL A 492 20.42 -34.97 0.61
N PRO A 493 21.73 -34.66 0.67
CA PRO A 493 22.20 -33.31 1.04
C PRO A 493 21.67 -32.20 0.13
N VAL A 494 21.37 -31.04 0.72
CA VAL A 494 20.84 -29.87 -0.03
C VAL A 494 21.88 -29.32 -1.01
N ARG A 495 21.53 -29.24 -2.30
CA ARG A 495 22.36 -28.70 -3.39
C ARG A 495 21.99 -27.24 -3.69
N TYR A 496 22.50 -26.33 -2.85
CA TYR A 496 22.37 -24.88 -3.05
C TYR A 496 23.77 -24.24 -3.24
N PRO A 497 24.34 -24.25 -4.46
CA PRO A 497 25.66 -23.66 -4.73
C PRO A 497 25.61 -22.13 -4.68
N ALA A 498 26.80 -21.51 -4.55
CA ALA A 498 26.96 -20.08 -4.79
C ALA A 498 26.76 -19.74 -6.28
N GLU A 499 26.47 -18.47 -6.56
CA GLU A 499 26.31 -17.92 -7.91
C GLU A 499 27.65 -17.93 -8.67
N ASP A 500 27.61 -18.22 -9.97
CA ASP A 500 28.78 -18.30 -10.87
C ASP A 500 28.83 -17.05 -11.78
N PRO A 501 29.84 -16.16 -11.65
CA PRO A 501 29.99 -14.97 -12.50
C PRO A 501 30.20 -15.25 -14.00
N ARG A 502 30.31 -16.51 -14.44
CA ARG A 502 30.23 -16.90 -15.85
C ARG A 502 28.80 -16.81 -16.41
N ALA A 503 27.79 -16.86 -15.55
CA ALA A 503 26.37 -16.78 -15.93
C ALA A 503 25.89 -15.38 -16.37
N ASP A 504 26.69 -14.33 -16.15
CA ASP A 504 26.34 -12.96 -16.48
C ASP A 504 25.94 -12.82 -17.97
N PRO A 505 24.70 -12.40 -18.31
CA PRO A 505 24.25 -12.28 -19.70
C PRO A 505 25.14 -11.38 -20.56
N ARG A 506 25.85 -10.40 -19.97
CA ARG A 506 26.79 -9.52 -20.68
C ARG A 506 27.98 -10.29 -21.27
N ARG A 507 28.32 -11.46 -20.71
CA ARG A 507 29.34 -12.39 -21.21
C ARG A 507 28.77 -13.41 -22.20
N ASN A 508 27.44 -13.52 -22.27
CA ASN A 508 26.71 -14.56 -22.99
C ASN A 508 25.75 -13.96 -24.05
N GLY A 509 26.24 -12.97 -24.81
CA GLY A 509 25.50 -12.37 -25.93
C GLY A 509 24.23 -11.58 -25.55
N GLY A 510 24.12 -11.14 -24.30
CA GLY A 510 22.95 -10.42 -23.77
C GLY A 510 21.78 -11.31 -23.35
N ALA A 511 21.95 -12.64 -23.34
CA ALA A 511 20.90 -13.61 -23.03
C ALA A 511 21.26 -14.54 -21.86
N TRP A 512 20.23 -15.13 -21.23
CA TRP A 512 20.40 -16.20 -20.26
C TRP A 512 20.51 -17.55 -20.99
N VAL A 513 21.72 -18.08 -21.12
CA VAL A 513 22.03 -19.34 -21.81
C VAL A 513 22.97 -20.22 -20.96
N PRO A 514 23.14 -21.52 -21.27
CA PRO A 514 24.18 -22.34 -20.64
C PRO A 514 25.57 -21.70 -20.79
N TRP A 515 26.35 -21.70 -19.72
CA TRP A 515 27.67 -21.06 -19.64
C TRP A 515 28.79 -22.03 -19.24
N GLU A 516 28.47 -23.23 -18.79
CA GLU A 516 29.44 -24.30 -18.52
C GLU A 516 29.47 -25.28 -19.69
N GLY A 517 30.66 -25.49 -20.25
CA GLY A 517 30.87 -26.36 -21.41
C GLY A 517 30.59 -27.83 -21.11
N ASP A 518 30.42 -28.60 -22.20
CA ASP A 518 30.05 -30.01 -22.14
C ASP A 518 31.21 -30.89 -21.60
N ASP A 519 32.49 -30.46 -21.74
CA ASP A 519 33.69 -31.21 -21.35
C ASP A 519 34.25 -30.95 -19.92
N GLU A 520 33.77 -29.94 -19.17
CA GLU A 520 34.33 -29.65 -17.83
C GLU A 520 33.88 -30.69 -16.77
N ASN A 521 34.71 -31.71 -16.54
CA ASN A 521 34.42 -32.80 -15.61
C ASN A 521 34.61 -32.41 -14.13
N TRP A 522 33.48 -32.23 -13.43
CA TRP A 522 33.35 -31.74 -12.05
C TRP A 522 34.10 -32.55 -10.98
N GLU A 523 34.24 -33.87 -11.15
CA GLU A 523 34.98 -34.76 -10.23
C GLU A 523 36.42 -34.27 -9.97
N ALA A 524 37.12 -33.94 -11.05
CA ALA A 524 38.51 -33.50 -11.00
C ALA A 524 38.69 -32.23 -10.14
N PHE A 525 37.75 -31.29 -10.24
CA PHE A 525 37.79 -30.02 -9.50
C PHE A 525 37.48 -30.21 -8.01
N TYR A 526 36.51 -31.07 -7.68
CA TYR A 526 36.17 -31.38 -6.28
C TYR A 526 37.30 -32.13 -5.57
N LEU A 527 37.93 -33.11 -6.25
CA LEU A 527 39.12 -33.80 -5.75
C LEU A 527 40.31 -32.84 -5.53
N ARG A 528 40.51 -31.85 -6.42
CA ARG A 528 41.52 -30.79 -6.28
C ARG A 528 41.31 -29.98 -4.99
N LYS A 529 40.09 -29.48 -4.74
CA LYS A 529 39.76 -28.76 -3.49
C LYS A 529 39.90 -29.64 -2.25
N ARG A 530 39.61 -30.95 -2.34
CA ARG A 530 39.78 -31.90 -1.21
C ARG A 530 41.26 -32.16 -0.87
N LYS A 531 42.17 -32.19 -1.87
CA LYS A 531 43.63 -32.19 -1.64
C LYS A 531 44.11 -30.90 -0.96
N VAL A 532 43.70 -29.73 -1.44
CA VAL A 532 44.07 -28.42 -0.83
C VAL A 532 43.62 -28.33 0.63
N LYS A 533 42.41 -28.82 0.97
CA LYS A 533 41.92 -28.87 2.37
C LYS A 533 42.69 -29.86 3.26
N LYS A 534 43.32 -30.91 2.70
CA LYS A 534 44.28 -31.77 3.41
C LYS A 534 45.64 -31.08 3.61
N GLN A 535 46.17 -30.36 2.60
CA GLN A 535 47.42 -29.60 2.75
C GLN A 535 47.32 -28.50 3.82
N LYS A 536 46.23 -27.71 3.85
CA LYS A 536 46.01 -26.73 4.93
C LYS A 536 45.84 -27.36 6.33
N ARG A 537 45.62 -28.67 6.45
CA ARG A 537 45.64 -29.39 7.74
C ARG A 537 47.01 -29.96 8.13
N LYS A 538 47.99 -30.06 7.20
CA LYS A 538 49.40 -30.31 7.55
C LYS A 538 50.12 -29.02 7.94
N PHE A 539 49.82 -27.89 7.28
CA PHE A 539 50.47 -26.59 7.54
C PHE A 539 50.22 -25.98 8.93
N CYS A 540 49.25 -26.49 9.70
CA CYS A 540 49.04 -26.09 11.11
C CYS A 540 49.77 -27.02 12.11
N LYS A 541 50.73 -27.85 11.68
CA LYS A 541 51.50 -28.75 12.57
C LYS A 541 53.00 -28.81 12.33
N MET A 542 53.54 -27.97 11.44
CA MET A 542 54.98 -27.76 11.23
C MET A 542 55.20 -26.27 10.95
N ASN A 543 55.73 -25.57 11.97
CA ASN A 543 56.55 -24.35 11.89
C ASN A 543 56.95 -23.95 13.33
N SER A 544 57.71 -24.85 13.95
CA SER A 544 58.64 -24.55 15.04
C SER A 544 60.03 -24.84 14.48
N GLN A 545 61.01 -23.97 14.74
CA GLN A 545 62.28 -23.84 13.99
C GLN A 545 62.05 -23.19 12.60
N ILE A 546 62.72 -22.14 12.12
CA ILE A 546 64.02 -21.44 12.35
C ILE A 546 64.98 -21.61 11.16
N ASP A 547 65.49 -20.45 10.70
CA ASP A 547 66.69 -20.15 9.90
C ASP A 547 66.83 -20.30 8.36
N THR A 548 67.20 -19.15 7.78
CA THR A 548 68.24 -18.84 6.74
C THR A 548 68.10 -19.16 5.24
N ASN A 549 68.10 -18.05 4.47
CA ASN A 549 69.02 -17.69 3.36
C ASN A 549 68.82 -18.13 1.88
N SER A 550 68.99 -17.10 1.03
CA SER A 550 69.69 -17.01 -0.28
C SER A 550 69.18 -17.72 -1.57
N GLU A 551 68.81 -16.86 -2.54
CA GLU A 551 69.33 -16.78 -3.94
C GLU A 551 68.84 -17.73 -5.08
N THR A 552 68.08 -17.13 -6.03
CA THR A 552 68.31 -16.91 -7.50
C THR A 552 69.02 -17.94 -8.43
N PRO A 553 68.98 -17.83 -9.80
CA PRO A 553 68.18 -16.97 -10.72
C PRO A 553 67.67 -17.63 -12.06
N THR A 554 66.93 -16.86 -12.90
CA THR A 554 66.83 -16.92 -14.42
C THR A 554 66.29 -18.18 -15.15
N GLY A 555 65.81 -18.12 -16.42
CA GLY A 555 65.56 -16.97 -17.31
C GLY A 555 64.96 -17.29 -18.71
N SER A 556 64.03 -16.42 -19.14
CA SER A 556 63.39 -16.09 -20.45
C SER A 556 64.10 -16.29 -21.82
N GLN A 557 63.31 -16.36 -22.92
CA GLN A 557 63.59 -15.67 -24.23
C GLN A 557 62.35 -15.47 -25.16
N THR A 558 62.54 -14.76 -26.31
CA THR A 558 61.56 -14.01 -27.16
C THR A 558 61.73 -14.34 -28.68
N PRO A 559 61.45 -13.55 -29.78
CA PRO A 559 60.79 -12.22 -30.01
C PRO A 559 59.90 -11.99 -31.30
N SER A 560 59.14 -10.87 -31.35
CA SER A 560 58.89 -9.91 -32.49
C SER A 560 58.40 -10.36 -33.91
N PRO A 561 58.06 -9.47 -34.90
CA PRO A 561 58.03 -7.97 -34.95
C PRO A 561 56.73 -7.30 -35.54
N GLY A 562 56.64 -5.96 -35.51
CA GLY A 562 55.60 -5.13 -36.19
C GLY A 562 55.70 -3.63 -35.83
N ILE A 563 55.28 -2.69 -36.70
CA ILE A 563 55.62 -1.24 -36.67
C ILE A 563 54.50 -0.42 -37.37
N PRO A 564 54.22 0.91 -37.11
CA PRO A 564 55.19 2.01 -37.08
C PRO A 564 54.92 3.17 -36.04
N THR A 565 55.24 4.41 -36.45
CA THR A 565 55.33 5.77 -35.83
C THR A 565 54.01 6.54 -35.62
N GLY A 566 53.90 7.67 -34.89
CA GLY A 566 54.86 8.56 -34.17
C GLY A 566 54.10 9.60 -33.30
N SER A 567 54.67 10.64 -32.66
CA SER A 567 56.02 11.24 -32.70
C SER A 567 56.40 12.08 -31.45
N GLU A 568 57.65 11.96 -31.00
CA GLU A 568 58.52 12.98 -30.35
C GLU A 568 58.26 13.51 -28.89
N THR A 569 59.24 14.28 -28.40
CA THR A 569 59.71 14.45 -26.99
C THR A 569 60.07 15.96 -26.72
N PRO A 570 60.90 16.45 -25.74
CA PRO A 570 61.66 15.83 -24.62
C PRO A 570 61.81 16.62 -23.27
N THR A 571 62.36 15.94 -22.24
CA THR A 571 63.13 16.49 -21.07
C THR A 571 62.38 17.41 -20.06
N ARG A 572 62.90 17.75 -18.85
CA ARG A 572 64.23 17.54 -18.20
C ARG A 572 64.12 17.21 -16.70
N SER A 573 65.26 17.08 -16.01
CA SER A 573 65.50 16.53 -14.66
C SER A 573 65.80 17.57 -13.57
N GLN A 574 66.03 17.10 -12.32
CA GLN A 574 66.74 17.77 -11.19
C GLN A 574 65.93 18.91 -10.47
N ILE A 575 66.20 19.33 -9.22
CA ILE A 575 67.23 18.98 -8.20
C ILE A 575 66.75 19.27 -6.75
N ASP A 576 67.31 18.59 -5.74
CA ASP A 576 67.43 18.93 -4.29
C ASP A 576 66.18 19.39 -3.44
N THR A 577 66.19 19.52 -2.11
CA THR A 577 67.23 19.34 -1.05
C THR A 577 66.63 18.88 0.30
N GLY A 578 67.47 18.30 1.18
CA GLY A 578 67.49 18.55 2.64
C GLY A 578 66.38 17.92 3.51
N CYS A 579 66.63 16.91 4.36
CA CYS A 579 67.46 16.85 5.58
C CYS A 579 66.79 17.32 6.89
N GLN A 580 66.55 16.33 7.78
CA GLN A 580 66.94 16.34 9.21
C GLN A 580 66.15 17.26 10.19
N THR A 581 65.98 16.98 11.50
CA THR A 581 66.31 15.82 12.38
C THR A 581 65.60 15.93 13.76
N HIS A 582 65.64 14.85 14.56
CA HIS A 582 65.67 14.85 16.05
C HIS A 582 64.42 15.34 16.84
N THR A 583 64.18 14.95 18.11
CA THR A 583 64.13 13.59 18.72
C THR A 583 63.35 13.66 20.07
N SER A 584 62.82 12.52 20.51
CA SER A 584 62.64 12.08 21.92
C SER A 584 62.10 13.03 23.01
N SER A 585 61.08 12.54 23.72
CA SER A 585 61.20 12.34 25.19
C SER A 585 60.17 11.33 25.70
N GLN A 586 60.60 10.38 26.53
CA GLN A 586 59.73 9.62 27.44
C GLN A 586 59.89 10.21 28.85
N ILE A 587 58.81 10.20 29.65
CA ILE A 587 58.91 10.06 31.11
C ILE A 587 57.88 9.02 31.54
N ASP A 588 58.29 8.16 32.46
CA ASP A 588 57.55 7.02 33.01
C ASP A 588 57.07 7.33 34.43
N THR A 589 55.99 6.69 34.89
CA THR A 589 55.64 6.45 36.32
C THR A 589 54.30 5.72 36.42
N GLY A 590 54.13 4.85 37.43
CA GLY A 590 52.91 4.07 37.58
C GLY A 590 52.70 3.45 38.97
N SER A 591 51.76 2.51 39.05
CA SER A 591 51.16 1.96 40.27
C SER A 591 50.25 2.97 41.03
N GLN A 592 49.34 2.58 41.94
CA GLN A 592 49.24 1.32 42.68
C GLN A 592 47.78 0.92 43.01
N THR A 593 47.57 -0.32 43.44
CA THR A 593 46.25 -0.92 43.76
C THR A 593 45.86 -0.75 45.23
N VAL A 594 44.60 -0.39 45.53
CA VAL A 594 43.96 -0.64 46.84
C VAL A 594 42.47 -0.98 46.68
N THR A 595 42.01 -2.01 47.38
CA THR A 595 40.63 -2.15 47.87
C THR A 595 40.69 -2.32 49.40
N PRO A 596 39.65 -1.92 50.14
CA PRO A 596 39.03 -2.91 51.04
C PRO A 596 37.51 -2.77 51.20
N SER A 597 36.93 -3.74 51.92
CA SER A 597 35.52 -3.88 52.29
C SER A 597 35.13 -3.11 53.56
N GLY A 598 33.83 -2.86 53.77
CA GLY A 598 33.31 -2.33 55.04
C GLY A 598 31.79 -2.09 55.11
N THR A 599 31.07 -2.97 55.78
CA THR A 599 29.72 -2.81 56.39
C THR A 599 29.82 -3.32 57.85
N PRO A 600 28.82 -3.25 58.77
CA PRO A 600 27.37 -3.04 58.60
C PRO A 600 26.72 -2.15 59.72
N ILE A 601 25.51 -2.53 60.17
CA ILE A 601 24.67 -1.98 61.27
C ILE A 601 23.81 -0.75 60.84
N GLY A 602 22.48 -0.74 61.06
CA GLY A 602 21.60 -1.81 61.53
C GLY A 602 20.20 -1.35 61.99
N SER A 603 19.30 -2.33 62.22
CA SER A 603 17.94 -2.20 62.80
C SER A 603 16.84 -1.58 61.90
N GLN A 604 15.57 -2.05 61.91
CA GLN A 604 15.02 -3.29 62.48
C GLN A 604 13.67 -3.70 61.83
N ILE A 605 13.33 -5.00 61.93
CA ILE A 605 11.97 -5.60 61.98
C ILE A 605 11.11 -5.48 60.67
N SER A 606 10.87 -6.55 59.90
CA SER A 606 9.96 -7.73 60.13
C SER A 606 8.50 -7.47 59.68
N GLN A 607 7.72 -8.42 59.13
CA GLN A 607 7.97 -9.84 58.78
C GLN A 607 6.83 -10.41 57.89
N THR A 608 7.10 -11.37 56.99
CA THR A 608 6.16 -12.43 56.49
C THR A 608 4.83 -12.01 55.79
N ALA A 609 4.07 -12.84 55.05
CA ALA A 609 4.31 -14.09 54.29
C ALA A 609 3.13 -14.39 53.31
N PHE A 610 3.27 -15.45 52.52
CA PHE A 610 2.27 -16.35 51.90
C PHE A 610 0.77 -16.19 52.29
N GLY A 611 -0.22 -16.47 51.44
CA GLY A 611 -0.20 -16.98 50.04
C GLY A 611 -1.33 -18.01 49.76
N LEU A 612 -1.85 -18.04 48.52
CA LEU A 612 -2.96 -18.92 48.02
C LEU A 612 -4.34 -18.67 48.72
N THR A 613 -5.52 -19.18 48.29
CA THR A 613 -5.93 -20.15 47.24
C THR A 613 -7.39 -19.89 46.75
N LEU A 614 -7.79 -20.35 45.54
CA LEU A 614 -9.15 -20.74 45.05
C LEU A 614 -10.39 -19.82 45.29
N GLY A 615 -11.52 -19.88 44.55
CA GLY A 615 -11.91 -20.59 43.32
C GLY A 615 -13.45 -20.81 43.20
N LEU A 616 -13.98 -20.95 41.96
CA LEU A 616 -15.37 -21.40 41.61
C LEU A 616 -16.55 -20.44 41.98
N ALA A 617 -17.78 -20.51 41.43
CA ALA A 617 -18.33 -20.96 40.12
C ALA A 617 -19.84 -20.60 39.95
N LEU A 618 -20.44 -20.87 38.77
CA LEU A 618 -21.88 -20.83 38.39
C LEU A 618 -22.56 -19.42 38.32
N GLY A 619 -23.67 -19.22 37.58
CA GLY A 619 -24.37 -20.08 36.60
C GLY A 619 -25.78 -19.55 36.21
N LEU A 620 -26.42 -20.17 35.20
CA LEU A 620 -27.82 -19.97 34.72
C LEU A 620 -28.14 -18.68 33.90
N THR A 621 -29.28 -18.61 33.20
CA THR A 621 -29.55 -19.06 31.80
C THR A 621 -30.99 -18.67 31.33
N LEU A 622 -31.27 -18.68 30.00
CA LEU A 622 -32.61 -18.55 29.34
C LEU A 622 -33.20 -17.09 29.28
N LYS A 623 -34.06 -16.66 28.33
CA LYS A 623 -34.78 -17.31 27.20
C LYS A 623 -35.17 -16.30 26.07
N HIS A 624 -35.41 -16.77 24.84
CA HIS A 624 -36.16 -16.10 23.72
C HIS A 624 -37.68 -16.47 23.81
N PRO A 625 -38.65 -16.09 22.90
CA PRO A 625 -38.66 -15.40 21.58
C PRO A 625 -39.35 -14.00 21.61
N ALA A 626 -39.48 -13.11 20.60
CA ALA A 626 -39.60 -13.10 19.12
C ALA A 626 -41.05 -13.05 18.54
N LEU A 627 -41.44 -11.93 17.89
CA LEU A 627 -42.56 -11.83 16.93
C LEU A 627 -42.48 -10.57 16.01
N ILE A 628 -43.49 -10.31 15.17
CA ILE A 628 -43.28 -9.98 13.72
C ILE A 628 -44.41 -9.10 13.05
N LEU A 629 -43.99 -8.13 12.21
CA LEU A 629 -44.65 -7.48 11.03
C LEU A 629 -45.96 -6.61 11.08
N ALA A 630 -46.05 -5.72 10.07
CA ALA A 630 -47.24 -5.24 9.30
C ALA A 630 -48.02 -3.89 9.58
N THR A 631 -47.44 -2.76 9.11
CA THR A 631 -48.01 -1.70 8.19
C THR A 631 -49.51 -1.23 8.14
N LYS A 632 -49.72 0.12 8.04
CA LYS A 632 -50.31 0.94 6.90
C LYS A 632 -51.57 1.88 7.09
N HIS A 633 -51.55 3.05 6.39
CA HIS A 633 -52.65 3.88 5.76
C HIS A 633 -53.44 5.11 6.38
N SER A 634 -52.90 6.35 6.18
CA SER A 634 -53.42 7.56 5.44
C SER A 634 -54.83 8.27 5.53
N GLY A 635 -54.84 9.62 5.74
CA GLY A 635 -55.68 10.67 5.05
C GLY A 635 -56.70 11.52 5.89
N LYS A 636 -57.22 12.74 5.53
CA LYS A 636 -56.79 13.89 4.64
C LYS A 636 -57.75 15.15 4.75
N SER A 637 -57.26 16.41 4.55
CA SER A 637 -58.00 17.70 4.23
C SER A 637 -58.77 18.43 5.39
N SER A 638 -59.38 19.65 5.37
CA SER A 638 -59.43 20.95 4.59
C SER A 638 -60.55 21.90 5.19
N LYS A 639 -60.77 23.23 5.00
CA LYS A 639 -60.02 24.53 4.77
C LYS A 639 -61.06 25.74 4.68
N ARG A 640 -60.63 27.04 4.74
CA ARG A 640 -61.37 28.36 4.49
C ARG A 640 -62.29 28.89 5.62
N SER A 641 -62.67 30.19 5.78
CA SER A 641 -62.27 31.60 5.39
C SER A 641 -63.33 32.58 5.99
N GLN A 642 -63.32 33.93 6.11
CA GLN A 642 -62.51 35.18 5.88
C GLN A 642 -63.38 36.36 6.49
N SER A 643 -63.10 37.69 6.57
CA SER A 643 -61.97 38.68 6.65
C SER A 643 -62.62 40.08 7.00
N ASP A 644 -62.03 41.28 7.19
CA ASP A 644 -60.69 41.90 7.00
C ASP A 644 -60.17 42.60 8.31
N THR A 645 -59.88 43.91 8.55
CA THR A 645 -59.89 45.22 7.83
C THR A 645 -59.02 46.31 8.54
N HIS A 646 -58.63 47.40 7.85
CA HIS A 646 -58.07 48.72 8.30
C HIS A 646 -56.80 48.87 9.23
N VAL A 647 -55.65 49.09 8.57
CA VAL A 647 -54.65 50.19 8.79
C VAL A 647 -53.57 50.15 9.91
N ARG A 648 -52.31 50.33 9.43
CA ARG A 648 -51.02 50.75 10.08
C ARG A 648 -50.24 49.81 11.01
N LEU A 649 -49.24 49.16 10.39
CA LEU A 649 -47.81 49.23 10.75
C LEU A 649 -47.41 49.16 12.24
N SER A 650 -47.41 47.96 12.81
CA SER A 650 -46.16 47.25 13.17
C SER A 650 -46.50 45.85 13.65
N GLU A 651 -45.71 44.85 13.25
CA GLU A 651 -46.06 43.45 13.52
C GLU A 651 -45.75 43.08 14.98
N GLY A 652 -46.81 42.97 15.79
CA GLY A 652 -46.74 42.25 17.06
C GLY A 652 -46.33 40.79 16.81
N PHE A 653 -45.46 40.20 17.62
CA PHE A 653 -45.81 39.74 18.96
C PHE A 653 -47.11 38.91 18.99
N CYS A 654 -47.08 37.71 18.38
CA CYS A 654 -48.09 36.69 18.65
C CYS A 654 -47.54 35.25 18.56
N LEU A 655 -46.67 34.91 19.50
CA LEU A 655 -46.47 33.53 19.98
C LEU A 655 -46.13 33.45 21.49
N LEU A 656 -46.31 34.55 22.22
CA LEU A 656 -46.39 34.57 23.68
C LEU A 656 -47.80 34.13 24.12
N GLN A 657 -47.93 33.74 25.39
CA GLN A 657 -49.22 33.52 26.08
C GLN A 657 -50.08 32.30 25.63
N ILE A 658 -49.42 31.19 25.29
CA ILE A 658 -49.77 29.91 25.94
C ILE A 658 -48.81 29.68 27.12
N GLU A 659 -48.70 30.70 27.99
CA GLU A 659 -47.67 30.77 29.04
C GLU A 659 -48.22 31.18 30.41
N PHE A 660 -49.27 32.01 30.48
CA PHE A 660 -49.87 32.38 31.77
C PHE A 660 -50.61 31.23 32.48
N ALA A 661 -51.06 30.22 31.72
CA ALA A 661 -51.71 29.03 32.28
C ALA A 661 -50.76 28.10 33.06
N VAL A 662 -49.45 28.12 32.75
CA VAL A 662 -48.46 27.23 33.39
C VAL A 662 -47.81 27.89 34.61
N VAL A 663 -47.59 29.21 34.58
CA VAL A 663 -47.03 29.97 35.71
C VAL A 663 -47.92 29.87 36.96
N MET A 664 -49.25 29.85 36.80
CA MET A 664 -50.20 29.71 37.90
C MET A 664 -50.17 28.33 38.60
N GLN A 665 -49.64 27.27 37.97
CA GLN A 665 -49.64 25.94 38.56
C GLN A 665 -48.39 25.63 39.41
N ALA A 666 -47.29 26.37 39.20
CA ALA A 666 -46.07 26.26 40.02
C ALA A 666 -46.26 26.85 41.44
N HIS A 667 -47.14 27.85 41.60
CA HIS A 667 -47.26 28.59 42.87
C HIS A 667 -48.01 27.81 43.97
N GLU A 668 -48.94 26.91 43.60
CA GLU A 668 -49.54 25.96 44.56
C GLU A 668 -48.59 24.80 44.90
N LEU A 669 -47.81 24.33 43.93
CA LEU A 669 -46.85 23.25 44.15
C LEU A 669 -45.70 23.69 45.08
N LEU A 670 -45.35 24.98 45.08
CA LEU A 670 -44.45 25.60 46.05
C LEU A 670 -45.04 25.76 47.45
N LYS A 671 -46.37 25.87 47.62
CA LYS A 671 -47.01 25.95 48.96
C LYS A 671 -47.00 24.62 49.71
N GLN A 672 -46.95 23.49 49.02
CA GLN A 672 -46.92 22.17 49.65
C GLN A 672 -45.53 21.77 50.18
N MET A 673 -44.44 22.42 49.73
CA MET A 673 -43.12 22.25 50.33
C MET A 673 -42.97 23.11 51.59
N ARG A 674 -43.59 22.68 52.68
CA ARG A 674 -43.33 23.22 54.02
C ARG A 674 -41.86 22.96 54.37
N ILE A 675 -41.03 24.00 54.33
CA ILE A 675 -39.62 23.93 54.77
C ILE A 675 -39.63 23.61 56.27
N PRO A 676 -38.86 22.61 56.75
CA PRO A 676 -38.84 22.25 58.17
C PRO A 676 -38.33 23.39 59.04
N GLU A 677 -38.83 23.49 60.27
CA GLU A 677 -38.31 24.45 61.24
C GLU A 677 -36.87 24.11 61.65
N LEU A 678 -36.15 25.12 62.16
CA LEU A 678 -34.74 24.97 62.59
C LEU A 678 -34.58 23.97 63.75
N SER A 679 -35.66 23.71 64.48
CA SER A 679 -35.86 22.61 65.44
C SER A 679 -35.83 21.24 64.74
N GLU A 680 -36.71 21.02 63.77
CA GLU A 680 -36.83 19.79 62.97
C GLU A 680 -35.53 19.48 62.21
N VAL A 681 -34.86 20.50 61.66
CA VAL A 681 -33.53 20.35 61.04
C VAL A 681 -32.49 19.90 62.07
N ARG A 682 -32.50 20.45 63.30
CA ARG A 682 -31.54 20.06 64.34
C ARG A 682 -31.74 18.62 64.79
N ASP A 683 -32.98 18.17 64.93
CA ASP A 683 -33.28 16.81 65.36
C ASP A 683 -33.12 15.79 64.20
N TYR A 684 -33.30 16.21 62.93
CA TYR A 684 -32.84 15.45 61.75
C TYR A 684 -31.32 15.21 61.81
N PHE A 685 -30.51 16.25 62.06
CA PHE A 685 -29.05 16.10 62.22
C PHE A 685 -28.64 15.27 63.45
N ARG A 686 -29.48 15.14 64.48
CA ARG A 686 -29.26 14.24 65.63
C ARG A 686 -29.62 12.78 65.33
N GLY A 687 -30.56 12.53 64.41
CA GLY A 687 -30.90 11.19 63.93
C GLY A 687 -29.88 10.61 62.93
N LEU A 688 -28.97 11.44 62.39
CA LEU A 688 -27.94 10.99 61.45
C LEU A 688 -26.76 10.31 62.18
N SER A 689 -26.37 9.14 61.67
CA SER A 689 -25.17 8.44 62.14
C SER A 689 -23.90 9.30 61.96
N THR A 690 -22.90 9.08 62.81
CA THR A 690 -21.59 9.76 62.74
C THR A 690 -20.94 9.64 61.35
N ASN A 691 -21.15 8.52 60.68
CA ASN A 691 -20.66 8.27 59.31
C ASN A 691 -21.33 9.19 58.27
N THR A 692 -22.62 9.52 58.45
CA THR A 692 -23.35 10.42 57.55
C THR A 692 -22.89 11.86 57.72
N LEU A 693 -22.68 12.30 58.97
CA LEU A 693 -22.11 13.62 59.28
C LEU A 693 -20.69 13.78 58.73
N LEU A 694 -19.83 12.76 58.87
CA LEU A 694 -18.51 12.72 58.23
C LEU A 694 -18.60 12.79 56.70
N GLY A 695 -19.55 12.06 56.09
CA GLY A 695 -19.81 12.11 54.66
C GLY A 695 -20.23 13.50 54.16
N MET A 696 -21.10 14.20 54.90
CA MET A 696 -21.51 15.57 54.57
C MET A 696 -20.38 16.59 54.76
N GLY A 697 -19.58 16.45 55.82
CA GLY A 697 -18.39 17.28 56.03
C GLY A 697 -17.36 17.12 54.90
N ALA A 698 -17.08 15.87 54.52
CA ALA A 698 -16.21 15.56 53.38
C ALA A 698 -16.76 16.09 52.05
N PHE A 699 -18.07 15.97 51.81
CA PHE A 699 -18.70 16.52 50.60
C PHE A 699 -18.56 18.04 50.53
N THR A 700 -18.88 18.76 51.61
CA THR A 700 -18.73 20.23 51.66
C THR A 700 -17.27 20.66 51.49
N ALA A 701 -16.32 19.97 52.11
CA ALA A 701 -14.88 20.25 51.93
C ALA A 701 -14.42 20.02 50.48
N VAL A 702 -14.85 18.92 49.84
CA VAL A 702 -14.56 18.63 48.42
C VAL A 702 -15.21 19.67 47.50
N THR A 703 -16.44 20.11 47.78
CA THR A 703 -17.11 21.16 47.02
C THR A 703 -16.40 22.51 47.16
N ALA A 704 -16.01 22.91 48.38
CA ALA A 704 -15.26 24.14 48.62
C ALA A 704 -13.89 24.12 47.93
N TYR A 705 -13.15 23.01 48.05
CA TYR A 705 -11.89 22.79 47.34
C TYR A 705 -12.09 22.90 45.82
N TRP A 706 -13.12 22.26 45.26
CA TRP A 706 -13.44 22.33 43.83
C TRP A 706 -13.77 23.76 43.36
N PHE A 707 -14.51 24.54 44.16
CA PHE A 707 -14.78 25.96 43.85
C PHE A 707 -13.52 26.84 43.93
N ALA A 708 -12.58 26.51 44.81
CA ALA A 708 -11.30 27.22 44.93
C ALA A 708 -10.29 26.85 43.81
N THR A 709 -10.25 25.59 43.38
CA THR A 709 -9.31 25.10 42.35
C THR A 709 -9.86 25.08 40.92
N ARG A 710 -11.10 25.54 40.67
CA ARG A 710 -11.68 25.53 39.32
C ARG A 710 -10.92 26.45 38.35
N PRO A 711 -10.70 26.05 37.08
CA PRO A 711 -10.09 26.90 36.07
C PRO A 711 -10.85 28.21 35.87
N LYS A 712 -10.11 29.30 35.63
CA LYS A 712 -10.66 30.61 35.23
C LYS A 712 -10.71 30.72 33.70
N ALA A 713 -11.72 31.41 33.17
CA ALA A 713 -11.85 31.65 31.73
C ALA A 713 -10.72 32.55 31.20
N LEU A 714 -10.38 32.39 29.92
CA LEU A 714 -9.33 33.17 29.26
C LEU A 714 -9.85 34.57 28.89
N LYS A 715 -9.13 35.63 29.28
CA LYS A 715 -9.52 37.01 28.97
C LYS A 715 -9.19 37.33 27.51
N ALA A 716 -10.19 37.78 26.75
CA ALA A 716 -10.02 38.25 25.37
C ALA A 716 -9.23 39.57 25.32
N PRO A 717 -8.48 39.86 24.23
CA PRO A 717 -7.66 41.08 24.11
C PRO A 717 -8.49 42.36 23.89
N CYS A 718 -9.71 42.22 23.34
CA CYS A 718 -10.71 43.28 23.20
C CYS A 718 -12.12 42.70 23.41
N ASP A 719 -13.16 43.52 23.28
CA ASP A 719 -14.54 43.01 23.30
C ASP A 719 -14.82 42.15 22.06
N LEU A 720 -15.20 40.89 22.27
CA LEU A 720 -15.50 39.93 21.19
C LEU A 720 -16.73 40.34 20.35
N ARG A 721 -17.50 41.34 20.81
CA ARG A 721 -18.61 41.98 20.09
C ARG A 721 -18.16 43.16 19.20
N MET A 722 -16.90 43.59 19.29
CA MET A 722 -16.34 44.72 18.53
C MET A 722 -14.86 44.47 18.22
N GLN A 723 -14.58 43.45 17.40
CA GLN A 723 -13.21 42.98 17.12
C GLN A 723 -12.47 43.85 16.09
N SER A 724 -13.17 44.69 15.33
CA SER A 724 -12.57 45.71 14.45
C SER A 724 -13.35 47.02 14.47
N VAL A 725 -12.62 48.12 14.31
CA VAL A 725 -13.14 49.49 14.22
C VAL A 725 -12.95 50.03 12.80
N GLU A 726 -13.79 50.97 12.39
CA GLU A 726 -13.70 51.65 11.10
C GLU A 726 -12.77 52.86 11.19
N LEU A 727 -12.05 53.15 10.10
CA LEU A 727 -11.10 54.25 10.02
C LEU A 727 -11.78 55.53 9.50
N PRO A 728 -11.51 56.71 10.08
CA PRO A 728 -11.99 57.97 9.53
C PRO A 728 -11.34 58.22 8.16
N GLY A 729 -12.16 58.49 7.14
CA GLY A 729 -11.69 58.72 5.76
C GLY A 729 -12.67 58.32 4.64
N GLY A 730 -13.76 57.61 4.95
CA GLY A 730 -14.84 57.35 4.00
C GLY A 730 -14.68 56.10 3.11
N GLU A 731 -13.54 55.39 3.16
CA GLU A 731 -13.32 54.15 2.38
C GLU A 731 -13.92 52.87 3.00
N PHE A 732 -14.73 52.97 4.07
CA PHE A 732 -15.21 51.82 4.87
C PHE A 732 -14.10 50.85 5.37
N ALA A 733 -12.84 51.33 5.41
CA ALA A 733 -11.68 50.56 5.81
C ALA A 733 -11.71 50.27 7.32
N ARG A 734 -11.35 49.04 7.72
CA ARG A 734 -11.36 48.59 9.12
C ARG A 734 -9.98 48.12 9.59
N ARG A 735 -9.74 48.32 10.88
CA ARG A 735 -8.51 47.93 11.61
C ARG A 735 -8.87 47.10 12.85
N GLY A 736 -8.03 46.15 13.22
CA GLY A 736 -8.23 45.31 14.40
C GLY A 736 -8.30 46.14 15.69
N ALA A 737 -9.35 45.94 16.50
CA ALA A 737 -9.63 46.79 17.67
C ALA A 737 -8.53 46.72 18.74
N ALA A 738 -7.76 45.64 18.78
CA ALA A 738 -6.63 45.45 19.69
C ALA A 738 -5.49 46.49 19.53
N LEU A 739 -5.47 47.28 18.46
CA LEU A 739 -4.50 48.37 18.27
C LEU A 739 -4.87 49.69 18.98
N ASN A 740 -6.11 49.85 19.48
CA ASN A 740 -6.58 51.07 20.16
C ASN A 740 -6.29 52.40 19.38
N GLY A 741 -6.28 52.36 18.05
CA GLY A 741 -5.99 53.52 17.19
C GLY A 741 -4.50 53.75 16.86
N GLY A 742 -3.59 52.91 17.37
CA GLY A 742 -2.16 52.98 17.05
C GLY A 742 -1.80 52.70 15.58
N PRO A 743 -0.54 52.96 15.18
CA PRO A 743 -0.02 52.64 13.86
C PRO A 743 0.01 51.11 13.62
N LEU A 744 0.08 50.71 12.35
CA LEU A 744 0.24 49.31 11.98
C LEU A 744 1.63 48.78 12.40
N LEU A 745 1.67 47.58 12.97
CA LEU A 745 2.93 46.95 13.36
C LEU A 745 3.69 46.45 12.13
N SER A 746 4.92 46.92 11.97
CA SER A 746 5.88 46.39 10.98
C SER A 746 6.75 45.25 11.53
N HIS A 747 6.89 45.16 12.86
CA HIS A 747 7.67 44.16 13.57
C HIS A 747 7.14 43.98 15.00
N PHE A 748 7.50 42.87 15.66
CA PHE A 748 7.09 42.54 17.04
C PHE A 748 8.21 42.68 18.08
N TYR A 749 9.48 42.66 17.67
CA TYR A 749 10.65 42.73 18.56
C TYR A 749 11.68 43.70 17.98
N GLU A 750 12.11 44.67 18.78
CA GLU A 750 13.07 45.71 18.36
C GLU A 750 14.44 45.14 17.94
N ASP A 751 14.82 43.97 18.48
CA ASP A 751 16.07 43.24 18.22
C ASP A 751 15.95 42.15 17.11
N ALA A 752 14.84 42.13 16.36
CA ALA A 752 14.64 41.21 15.24
C ALA A 752 13.67 41.79 14.19
N LYS A 753 14.22 42.51 13.20
CA LYS A 753 13.48 43.22 12.15
C LYS A 753 13.60 42.56 10.77
N THR A 754 14.59 41.71 10.58
CA THR A 754 14.84 40.89 9.39
C THR A 754 14.66 39.40 9.68
N ILE A 755 14.37 38.60 8.65
CA ILE A 755 14.27 37.14 8.78
C ILE A 755 15.60 36.51 9.23
N TYR A 756 16.73 37.13 8.86
CA TYR A 756 18.04 36.79 9.41
C TYR A 756 18.06 36.97 10.94
N GLU A 757 17.85 38.18 11.48
CA GLU A 757 17.92 38.45 12.92
C GLU A 757 16.94 37.62 13.77
N TRP A 758 15.79 37.25 13.20
CA TRP A 758 14.81 36.35 13.85
C TRP A 758 15.44 35.00 14.23
N PHE A 759 16.40 34.49 13.46
CA PHE A 759 16.97 33.16 13.68
C PHE A 759 18.01 33.13 14.83
N PRO A 760 18.99 34.06 14.93
CA PRO A 760 19.79 34.24 16.14
C PRO A 760 18.98 34.71 17.36
N ARG A 761 17.84 35.40 17.19
CA ARG A 761 16.90 35.62 18.31
C ARG A 761 16.32 34.29 18.80
N GLY A 762 15.96 33.38 17.88
CA GLY A 762 15.59 32.00 18.19
C GLY A 762 16.68 31.21 18.95
N LEU A 763 17.95 31.36 18.56
CA LEU A 763 19.10 30.79 19.30
C LEU A 763 19.14 31.29 20.76
N ARG A 764 19.02 32.60 20.98
CA ARG A 764 19.02 33.22 22.31
C ARG A 764 17.86 32.73 23.18
N GLU A 765 16.63 32.85 22.68
CA GLU A 765 15.40 32.54 23.43
C GLU A 765 15.24 31.03 23.71
N SER A 766 15.68 30.17 22.79
CA SER A 766 15.68 28.70 22.99
C SER A 766 16.81 28.20 23.88
N LYS A 767 17.82 29.04 24.17
CA LYS A 767 19.10 28.67 24.81
C LYS A 767 19.81 27.54 24.07
N ASN A 768 19.88 27.67 22.75
CA ASN A 768 20.36 26.65 21.82
C ASN A 768 19.61 25.30 21.91
N GLY A 769 18.28 25.38 21.96
CA GLY A 769 17.42 24.19 21.95
C GLY A 769 17.35 23.48 20.59
N PRO A 770 16.65 22.33 20.50
CA PRO A 770 16.34 21.68 19.23
C PRO A 770 15.57 22.61 18.28
N CYS A 771 16.03 22.66 17.03
CA CYS A 771 15.51 23.56 15.99
C CYS A 771 14.84 22.77 14.85
N LEU A 772 15.61 22.02 14.06
CA LEU A 772 15.12 21.24 12.91
C LEU A 772 15.26 19.74 13.18
N GLY A 773 14.25 18.95 12.80
CA GLY A 773 14.22 17.52 13.10
C GLY A 773 13.86 16.65 11.88
N SER A 774 14.63 15.59 11.65
CA SER A 774 14.34 14.56 10.64
C SER A 774 14.13 13.19 11.28
N ARG A 775 13.50 12.24 10.56
CA ARG A 775 13.42 10.84 11.00
C ARG A 775 13.26 9.86 9.85
N LYS A 776 13.84 8.67 10.00
CA LYS A 776 13.51 7.50 9.18
C LYS A 776 12.18 6.88 9.68
N PRO A 777 11.42 6.17 8.83
CA PRO A 777 10.17 5.54 9.24
C PRO A 777 10.33 4.65 10.48
N LYS A 778 9.50 4.88 11.50
CA LYS A 778 9.48 4.18 12.81
C LYS A 778 10.68 4.47 13.75
N GLN A 779 11.57 5.41 13.38
CA GLN A 779 12.59 5.98 14.27
C GLN A 779 12.09 7.30 14.92
N PRO A 780 12.70 7.79 16.03
CA PRO A 780 12.38 9.11 16.59
C PRO A 780 12.94 10.21 15.69
N TYR A 781 12.73 11.46 16.09
CA TYR A 781 13.39 12.59 15.46
C TYR A 781 14.85 12.72 15.93
N GLU A 782 15.76 12.76 14.97
CA GLU A 782 17.13 13.26 15.11
C GLU A 782 17.06 14.78 14.90
N TRP A 783 17.59 15.56 15.84
CA TRP A 783 17.44 17.02 15.89
C TRP A 783 18.78 17.74 15.75
N LEU A 784 18.78 18.83 15.01
CA LEU A 784 19.82 19.85 14.99
C LEU A 784 19.43 20.96 15.97
N SER A 785 20.37 21.46 16.77
CA SER A 785 20.22 22.67 17.58
C SER A 785 20.21 23.94 16.73
N TYR A 786 19.86 25.09 17.32
CA TYR A 786 19.91 26.37 16.61
C TYR A 786 21.33 26.73 16.14
N SER A 787 22.38 26.42 16.91
CA SER A 787 23.77 26.71 16.52
C SER A 787 24.20 25.84 15.33
N GLU A 788 23.89 24.54 15.36
CA GLU A 788 24.18 23.64 14.24
C GLU A 788 23.44 24.08 12.95
N VAL A 789 22.21 24.61 13.06
CA VAL A 789 21.49 25.12 11.88
C VAL A 789 22.09 26.45 11.37
N ILE A 790 22.58 27.32 12.26
CA ILE A 790 23.28 28.56 11.89
C ILE A 790 24.62 28.24 11.21
N GLU A 791 25.47 27.44 11.85
CA GLU A 791 26.79 27.04 11.34
C GLU A 791 26.68 26.40 9.95
N ARG A 792 25.68 25.53 9.74
CA ARG A 792 25.42 24.90 8.43
C ARG A 792 24.90 25.88 7.39
N ALA A 793 24.10 26.87 7.77
CA ALA A 793 23.64 27.93 6.88
C ALA A 793 24.78 28.90 6.49
N GLU A 794 25.66 29.22 7.44
CA GLU A 794 26.88 30.02 7.22
C GLU A 794 27.85 29.29 6.28
N ASN A 795 28.17 28.02 6.56
CA ASN A 795 29.05 27.20 5.71
C ASN A 795 28.50 27.04 4.27
N LEU A 796 27.22 26.71 4.11
CA LEU A 796 26.59 26.55 2.79
C LEU A 796 26.50 27.89 2.04
N GLY A 797 26.16 28.98 2.73
CA GLY A 797 26.06 30.30 2.14
C GLY A 797 27.43 30.86 1.73
N SER A 798 28.48 30.61 2.51
CA SER A 798 29.86 30.91 2.15
C SER A 798 30.30 30.16 0.87
N ALA A 799 29.89 28.88 0.73
CA ALA A 799 30.12 28.12 -0.50
C ALA A 799 29.39 28.71 -1.72
N PHE A 800 28.19 29.28 -1.56
CA PHE A 800 27.52 30.03 -2.63
C PHE A 800 28.34 31.27 -3.03
N LEU A 801 28.83 32.06 -2.06
CA LEU A 801 29.68 33.23 -2.35
C LEU A 801 30.97 32.84 -3.08
N HIS A 802 31.65 31.76 -2.65
CA HIS A 802 32.85 31.25 -3.32
C HIS A 802 32.57 30.73 -4.75
N LYS A 803 31.35 30.27 -5.04
CA LYS A 803 30.91 29.92 -6.40
C LYS A 803 30.50 31.14 -7.25
N GLY A 804 30.65 32.36 -6.73
CA GLY A 804 30.43 33.61 -7.46
C GLY A 804 29.03 34.22 -7.27
N HIS A 805 28.21 33.66 -6.38
CA HIS A 805 26.94 34.29 -6.02
C HIS A 805 27.18 35.55 -5.19
N SER A 806 26.32 36.55 -5.37
CA SER A 806 26.29 37.74 -4.53
C SER A 806 24.97 38.49 -4.74
N LYS A 807 24.61 39.31 -3.75
CA LYS A 807 23.43 40.20 -3.81
C LYS A 807 23.36 41.03 -5.10
N ASP A 808 24.51 41.50 -5.58
CA ASP A 808 24.62 42.48 -6.67
C ASP A 808 25.10 41.86 -8.01
N GLY A 809 25.34 40.54 -8.04
CA GLY A 809 25.80 39.78 -9.22
C GLY A 809 24.82 38.69 -9.63
N ASP A 810 24.95 37.49 -9.05
CA ASP A 810 24.00 36.39 -9.19
C ASP A 810 23.38 36.02 -7.83
N PRO A 811 22.22 36.58 -7.47
CA PRO A 811 21.60 36.34 -6.17
C PRO A 811 20.66 35.12 -6.14
N TYR A 812 20.37 34.44 -7.26
CA TYR A 812 19.27 33.46 -7.31
C TYR A 812 19.75 32.01 -7.11
N ILE A 813 19.39 31.41 -5.97
CA ILE A 813 19.64 29.99 -5.67
C ILE A 813 18.35 29.20 -5.91
N GLY A 814 18.40 28.25 -6.84
CA GLY A 814 17.31 27.30 -7.06
C GLY A 814 17.32 26.21 -5.99
N ILE A 815 16.14 25.83 -5.50
CA ILE A 815 15.99 24.74 -4.53
C ILE A 815 14.86 23.83 -5.02
N PHE A 816 15.14 22.54 -5.23
CA PHE A 816 14.22 21.55 -5.81
C PHE A 816 14.18 20.27 -4.95
N SER A 817 13.45 20.34 -3.84
CA SER A 817 13.41 19.30 -2.81
C SER A 817 12.07 19.29 -2.10
N GLN A 818 11.65 18.13 -1.61
CA GLN A 818 10.52 18.02 -0.67
C GLN A 818 10.93 18.55 0.72
N ASN A 819 9.95 18.81 1.60
CA ASN A 819 10.18 19.41 2.91
C ASN A 819 11.04 18.51 3.83
N ARG A 820 12.27 18.96 4.11
CA ARG A 820 13.30 18.30 4.95
C ARG A 820 14.24 19.37 5.54
N PRO A 821 14.96 19.14 6.66
CA PRO A 821 15.81 20.17 7.28
C PRO A 821 16.80 20.87 6.35
N GLU A 822 17.35 20.12 5.38
CA GLU A 822 18.32 20.59 4.40
C GLU A 822 17.73 21.66 3.45
N TRP A 823 16.40 21.67 3.26
CA TRP A 823 15.67 22.74 2.56
C TRP A 823 15.76 24.06 3.32
N THR A 824 15.38 24.04 4.61
CA THR A 824 15.39 25.22 5.48
C THR A 824 16.81 25.72 5.72
N ILE A 825 17.82 24.83 5.78
CA ILE A 825 19.24 25.24 5.83
C ILE A 825 19.64 25.96 4.54
N SER A 826 19.21 25.48 3.36
CA SER A 826 19.49 26.15 2.07
C SER A 826 18.81 27.52 1.97
N GLU A 827 17.59 27.65 2.50
CA GLU A 827 16.82 28.89 2.58
C GLU A 827 17.47 29.91 3.56
N LEU A 828 17.87 29.46 4.76
CA LEU A 828 18.59 30.29 5.74
C LEU A 828 19.98 30.70 5.24
N ALA A 829 20.68 29.83 4.50
CA ALA A 829 21.95 30.16 3.86
C ALA A 829 21.79 31.31 2.85
N CYS A 830 20.67 31.35 2.11
CA CYS A 830 20.37 32.50 1.25
C CYS A 830 20.17 33.78 2.07
N TYR A 831 19.34 33.73 3.12
CA TYR A 831 19.03 34.93 3.93
C TYR A 831 20.26 35.50 4.64
N THR A 832 21.16 34.64 5.12
CA THR A 832 22.40 35.02 5.83
C THR A 832 23.31 35.90 4.96
N TYR A 833 23.37 35.64 3.65
CA TYR A 833 24.22 36.38 2.70
C TYR A 833 23.44 37.25 1.70
N SER A 834 22.19 37.60 2.01
CA SER A 834 21.31 38.42 1.16
C SER A 834 21.07 37.89 -0.27
N LEU A 835 21.10 36.56 -0.42
CA LEU A 835 20.71 35.84 -1.64
C LEU A 835 19.21 35.50 -1.61
N ILE A 836 18.68 35.07 -2.76
CA ILE A 836 17.25 34.85 -3.02
C ILE A 836 17.00 33.35 -3.26
N SER A 837 16.27 32.71 -2.35
CA SER A 837 15.79 31.33 -2.46
C SER A 837 14.64 31.22 -3.46
N VAL A 838 14.79 30.40 -4.51
CA VAL A 838 13.75 30.14 -5.52
C VAL A 838 13.29 28.66 -5.47
N PRO A 839 12.09 28.38 -4.94
CA PRO A 839 11.60 27.01 -4.79
C PRO A 839 10.99 26.46 -6.09
N LEU A 840 11.39 25.25 -6.48
CA LEU A 840 10.86 24.48 -7.61
C LEU A 840 9.97 23.33 -7.10
N TYR A 841 8.84 23.09 -7.76
CA TYR A 841 7.78 22.21 -7.27
C TYR A 841 7.52 21.00 -8.20
N ASP A 842 7.58 19.80 -7.62
CA ASP A 842 7.27 18.50 -8.27
C ASP A 842 5.90 18.47 -9.02
N THR A 843 4.96 19.33 -8.63
CA THR A 843 3.55 19.32 -9.06
C THR A 843 3.23 20.22 -10.26
N LEU A 844 4.15 21.10 -10.69
CA LEU A 844 3.88 22.09 -11.74
C LEU A 844 4.29 21.65 -13.15
N GLY A 845 5.05 20.55 -13.27
CA GLY A 845 5.49 20.01 -14.56
C GLY A 845 6.74 20.68 -15.14
N THR A 846 7.32 20.04 -16.15
CA THR A 846 8.60 20.42 -16.76
C THR A 846 8.55 21.79 -17.44
N GLU A 847 7.45 22.14 -18.09
CA GLU A 847 7.24 23.43 -18.76
C GLU A 847 7.32 24.61 -17.76
N ALA A 848 6.64 24.47 -16.61
CA ALA A 848 6.66 25.49 -15.56
C ALA A 848 8.04 25.62 -14.90
N MET A 849 8.75 24.51 -14.68
CA MET A 849 10.12 24.55 -14.15
C MET A 849 11.10 25.22 -15.12
N SER A 850 11.01 24.91 -16.43
CA SER A 850 11.80 25.61 -17.46
C SER A 850 11.49 27.11 -17.48
N TYR A 851 10.21 27.51 -17.44
CA TYR A 851 9.83 28.92 -17.37
C TYR A 851 10.42 29.63 -16.13
N ILE A 852 10.38 29.00 -14.94
CA ILE A 852 10.95 29.58 -13.73
C ILE A 852 12.47 29.74 -13.84
N LEU A 853 13.19 28.69 -14.27
CA LEU A 853 14.65 28.71 -14.47
C LEU A 853 15.05 29.86 -15.41
N ASP A 854 14.37 30.00 -16.54
CA ASP A 854 14.71 31.00 -17.57
C ASP A 854 14.37 32.43 -17.11
N LYS A 855 13.22 32.60 -16.43
CA LYS A 855 12.78 33.90 -15.90
C LYS A 855 13.64 34.39 -14.75
N THR A 856 14.23 33.49 -13.95
CA THR A 856 15.09 33.82 -12.80
C THR A 856 16.58 33.79 -13.10
N CYS A 857 17.00 33.08 -14.15
CA CYS A 857 18.39 32.94 -14.60
C CYS A 857 19.33 32.24 -13.59
N ILE A 858 18.77 31.37 -12.74
CA ILE A 858 19.49 30.60 -11.70
C ILE A 858 20.73 29.88 -12.27
N SER A 859 21.88 30.01 -11.61
CA SER A 859 23.09 29.23 -11.95
C SER A 859 23.39 28.05 -11.01
N THR A 860 22.83 28.01 -9.81
CA THR A 860 23.02 26.91 -8.83
C THR A 860 21.68 26.36 -8.35
N VAL A 861 21.52 25.03 -8.42
CA VAL A 861 20.31 24.33 -7.93
C VAL A 861 20.68 23.28 -6.87
N VAL A 862 19.95 23.26 -5.75
CA VAL A 862 20.03 22.21 -4.72
C VAL A 862 18.88 21.21 -4.92
N CYS A 863 19.17 19.92 -5.10
CA CYS A 863 18.18 18.87 -5.41
C CYS A 863 18.14 17.76 -4.34
N ASP A 864 16.98 17.19 -4.04
CA ASP A 864 16.87 16.09 -3.06
C ASP A 864 17.42 14.74 -3.56
N VAL A 865 16.93 14.24 -4.69
CA VAL A 865 17.20 12.87 -5.18
C VAL A 865 17.80 12.83 -6.60
N PRO A 866 18.59 11.78 -6.94
CA PRO A 866 19.19 11.62 -8.27
C PRO A 866 18.19 11.66 -9.43
N GLU A 867 16.95 11.22 -9.22
CA GLU A 867 15.89 11.26 -10.22
C GLU A 867 15.47 12.70 -10.58
N LYS A 868 15.48 13.63 -9.61
CA LYS A 868 15.20 15.05 -9.87
C LYS A 868 16.37 15.77 -10.51
N ALA A 869 17.60 15.40 -10.15
CA ALA A 869 18.79 15.82 -10.91
C ALA A 869 18.72 15.35 -12.37
N LYS A 870 18.36 14.08 -12.60
CA LYS A 870 18.18 13.51 -13.96
C LYS A 870 17.06 14.26 -14.73
N LEU A 871 15.93 14.56 -14.09
CA LEU A 871 14.84 15.35 -14.68
C LEU A 871 15.22 16.82 -14.94
N LEU A 872 16.03 17.45 -14.08
CA LEU A 872 16.56 18.80 -14.30
C LEU A 872 17.52 18.82 -15.51
N LEU A 873 18.40 17.82 -15.63
CA LEU A 873 19.28 17.63 -16.78
C LEU A 873 18.48 17.39 -18.08
N ASP A 874 17.43 16.58 -18.02
CA ASP A 874 16.50 16.38 -19.15
C ASP A 874 15.80 17.71 -19.54
N CYS A 875 15.45 18.55 -18.55
CA CYS A 875 14.89 19.89 -18.76
C CYS A 875 15.87 20.92 -19.34
N VAL A 876 17.19 20.75 -19.26
CA VAL A 876 18.18 21.68 -19.86
C VAL A 876 18.88 21.13 -21.11
N SER A 877 18.80 19.82 -21.36
CA SER A 877 19.40 19.16 -22.51
C SER A 877 18.94 19.76 -23.85
N GLY A 878 19.90 20.24 -24.65
CA GLY A 878 19.65 20.73 -26.01
C GLY A 878 19.19 22.19 -26.13
N ARG A 879 19.23 22.97 -25.03
CA ARG A 879 18.97 24.42 -25.05
C ARG A 879 20.04 25.20 -24.27
N GLN A 880 20.13 26.50 -24.53
CA GLN A 880 21.02 27.39 -23.78
C GLN A 880 20.44 27.65 -22.38
N HIS A 881 21.23 27.44 -21.32
CA HIS A 881 20.79 27.55 -19.93
C HIS A 881 21.78 28.31 -19.05
N SER A 882 21.30 28.84 -17.92
CA SER A 882 22.12 29.54 -16.91
C SER A 882 22.75 28.62 -15.86
N VAL A 883 22.21 27.40 -15.68
CA VAL A 883 22.63 26.43 -14.66
C VAL A 883 24.08 25.97 -14.90
N LYS A 884 24.90 26.00 -13.84
CA LYS A 884 26.34 25.65 -13.78
C LYS A 884 26.68 24.73 -12.62
N ASN A 885 25.95 24.78 -11.50
CA ASN A 885 26.21 23.95 -10.31
C ASN A 885 24.95 23.21 -9.86
N LEU A 886 25.12 21.98 -9.39
CA LEU A 886 24.06 21.11 -8.89
C LEU A 886 24.50 20.45 -7.57
N ILE A 887 23.84 20.79 -6.47
CA ILE A 887 24.15 20.24 -5.14
C ILE A 887 23.11 19.17 -4.81
N LEU A 888 23.53 17.92 -4.60
CA LEU A 888 22.62 16.81 -4.33
C LEU A 888 22.63 16.39 -2.86
N ILE A 889 21.44 16.30 -2.26
CA ILE A 889 21.27 15.97 -0.84
C ILE A 889 21.47 14.46 -0.58
N GLU A 890 21.15 13.61 -1.55
CA GLU A 890 21.37 12.15 -1.48
C GLU A 890 22.52 11.68 -2.37
N ASN A 891 23.05 10.48 -2.10
CA ASN A 891 24.18 9.93 -2.85
C ASN A 891 23.82 9.69 -4.34
N PHE A 892 24.75 10.03 -5.23
CA PHE A 892 24.63 9.83 -6.68
C PHE A 892 25.66 8.83 -7.23
N ASP A 893 25.39 8.38 -8.46
CA ASP A 893 26.25 7.54 -9.28
C ASP A 893 27.22 8.38 -10.14
N ALA A 894 28.41 7.84 -10.44
CA ALA A 894 29.39 8.51 -11.30
C ALA A 894 28.86 8.80 -12.72
N ASP A 895 27.91 7.96 -13.20
CA ASP A 895 27.20 8.13 -14.47
C ASP A 895 26.43 9.47 -14.53
N LEU A 896 25.84 9.91 -13.42
CA LEU A 896 25.18 11.21 -13.31
C LEU A 896 26.18 12.37 -13.38
N VAL A 897 27.38 12.21 -12.81
CA VAL A 897 28.46 13.21 -12.87
C VAL A 897 28.95 13.38 -14.30
N THR A 898 29.26 12.28 -15.00
CA THR A 898 29.64 12.32 -16.42
C THR A 898 28.54 12.91 -17.29
N ARG A 899 27.26 12.62 -16.99
CA ARG A 899 26.12 13.21 -17.71
C ARG A 899 26.01 14.72 -17.48
N ALA A 900 26.23 15.23 -16.27
CA ALA A 900 26.19 16.67 -16.00
C ALA A 900 27.40 17.43 -16.57
N GLN A 901 28.60 16.83 -16.50
CA GLN A 901 29.81 17.39 -17.11
C GLN A 901 29.66 17.58 -18.63
N HIS A 902 28.92 16.70 -19.31
CA HIS A 902 28.60 16.86 -20.75
C HIS A 902 27.79 18.13 -21.08
N TYR A 903 27.05 18.68 -20.11
CA TYR A 903 26.31 19.95 -20.22
C TYR A 903 27.00 21.11 -19.48
N GLY A 904 28.25 20.94 -19.03
CA GLY A 904 29.00 21.98 -18.30
C GLY A 904 28.49 22.27 -16.88
N ILE A 905 27.89 21.28 -16.22
CA ILE A 905 27.34 21.40 -14.86
C ILE A 905 28.17 20.57 -13.86
N ASP A 906 28.68 21.23 -12.81
CA ASP A 906 29.35 20.59 -11.66
C ASP A 906 28.32 19.93 -10.74
N ILE A 907 28.59 18.71 -10.23
CA ILE A 907 27.81 18.09 -9.14
C ILE A 907 28.62 18.02 -7.84
N ILE A 908 28.01 18.43 -6.73
CA ILE A 908 28.58 18.36 -5.37
C ILE A 908 27.61 17.59 -4.45
N SER A 909 28.10 16.81 -3.49
CA SER A 909 27.27 16.10 -2.51
C SER A 909 27.13 16.91 -1.21
N LEU A 910 25.92 16.94 -0.64
CA LEU A 910 25.67 17.51 0.69
C LEU A 910 26.17 16.57 1.82
N ARG A 911 26.54 15.33 1.49
CA ARG A 911 26.87 14.30 2.48
C ARG A 911 28.34 14.28 2.88
N ASP A 912 29.16 15.00 2.14
CA ASP A 912 30.54 15.33 2.52
C ASP A 912 30.59 16.45 3.59
N ALA A 913 29.41 16.85 4.13
CA ALA A 913 29.26 17.83 5.21
C ALA A 913 28.89 17.22 6.60
N GLU A 914 27.79 16.46 6.81
CA GLU A 914 27.34 16.04 8.19
C GLU A 914 26.69 14.63 8.41
N ILE A 915 26.57 14.21 9.70
CA ILE A 915 26.34 12.84 10.27
C ILE A 915 25.67 12.92 11.71
N TYR A 916 24.94 11.99 12.37
CA TYR A 916 24.11 10.77 12.03
C TYR A 916 23.51 10.05 13.32
N GLY A 917 22.17 9.91 13.51
CA GLY A 917 21.52 8.89 14.41
C GLY A 917 21.00 9.30 15.83
N GLN A 918 20.16 8.54 16.58
CA GLN A 918 19.09 7.54 16.27
C GLN A 918 18.26 7.04 17.53
N ALA A 919 17.04 6.47 17.33
CA ALA A 919 16.28 5.48 18.19
C ALA A 919 15.65 5.83 19.60
N THR A 920 14.53 5.29 20.17
CA THR A 920 13.17 4.78 19.72
C THR A 920 12.12 4.49 20.88
N SER A 921 10.83 4.91 20.74
CA SER A 921 9.56 4.24 21.25
C SER A 921 9.17 4.26 22.77
N THR A 922 8.03 3.77 23.35
CA THR A 922 6.57 3.57 22.99
C THR A 922 5.66 3.25 24.22
N LEU A 923 4.31 3.17 24.02
CA LEU A 923 3.26 2.39 24.76
C LEU A 923 2.29 3.11 25.76
N LYS A 924 0.99 3.18 25.39
CA LYS A 924 -0.19 2.67 26.18
C LYS A 924 -1.52 2.86 25.41
N ARG A 925 -1.97 1.83 24.68
CA ARG A 925 -3.07 1.93 23.68
C ARG A 925 -4.51 1.65 24.21
N ARG A 926 -4.77 1.53 25.51
CA ARG A 926 -6.05 0.91 26.00
C ARG A 926 -7.02 1.73 26.87
N ILE A 927 -6.85 3.04 27.01
CA ILE A 927 -7.75 3.88 27.84
C ILE A 927 -8.79 4.68 26.98
N LEU A 928 -8.82 4.45 25.66
CA LEU A 928 -9.47 5.32 24.66
C LEU A 928 -10.98 5.08 24.40
N GLU A 929 -11.73 4.31 25.21
CA GLU A 929 -13.14 4.02 24.89
C GLU A 929 -14.22 4.48 25.91
N PHE A 930 -13.88 5.12 27.04
CA PHE A 930 -14.88 5.57 28.04
C PHE A 930 -15.20 7.09 28.05
N ALA A 931 -14.16 7.93 28.14
CA ALA A 931 -14.23 9.37 28.45
C ALA A 931 -14.69 10.38 27.37
N PHE A 932 -14.87 9.99 26.11
CA PHE A 932 -15.41 10.79 25.01
C PHE A 932 -16.84 11.22 25.34
N ARG A 933 -17.55 10.31 26.02
CA ARG A 933 -18.87 10.46 26.63
C ARG A 933 -19.11 11.78 27.41
N ARG A 934 -18.07 12.42 27.95
CA ARG A 934 -18.22 13.51 28.94
C ARG A 934 -17.72 14.89 28.50
N LYS A 935 -16.63 15.00 27.74
CA LYS A 935 -16.09 16.32 27.34
C LYS A 935 -17.04 17.15 26.48
N GLU A 936 -17.88 16.49 25.68
CA GLU A 936 -18.80 17.15 24.76
C GLU A 936 -19.75 18.14 25.48
N ASN A 937 -20.04 17.90 26.76
CA ASN A 937 -20.89 18.77 27.57
C ASN A 937 -20.13 19.86 28.34
N GLU A 938 -18.83 19.69 28.61
CA GLU A 938 -18.02 20.73 29.29
C GLU A 938 -17.65 21.89 28.34
N MET A 939 -17.42 21.59 27.06
CA MET A 939 -17.14 22.63 26.05
C MET A 939 -18.34 23.58 25.85
N LYS A 940 -19.58 23.04 25.89
CA LYS A 940 -20.82 23.80 25.65
C LYS A 940 -21.12 24.84 26.75
N SER A 941 -20.37 24.83 27.86
CA SER A 941 -20.43 25.84 28.93
C SER A 941 -19.17 26.73 29.01
N GLY A 942 -18.37 26.82 27.94
CA GLY A 942 -17.20 27.71 27.87
C GLY A 942 -15.97 27.27 28.69
N ILE A 943 -15.94 26.04 29.22
CA ILE A 943 -14.86 25.54 30.08
C ILE A 943 -13.90 24.68 29.25
N MET A 944 -12.69 25.19 28.99
CA MET A 944 -11.61 24.46 28.32
C MET A 944 -10.56 24.00 29.33
N ARG A 945 -10.40 22.69 29.51
CA ARG A 945 -9.42 22.09 30.44
C ARG A 945 -8.76 20.81 29.91
N ARG A 946 -7.64 20.45 30.55
CA ARG A 946 -6.70 19.35 30.19
C ARG A 946 -6.50 18.30 31.31
N ASP A 947 -7.02 18.56 32.50
CA ASP A 947 -6.69 17.87 33.75
C ASP A 947 -7.82 16.96 34.27
N SER A 948 -8.97 16.97 33.58
CA SER A 948 -10.16 16.21 33.94
C SER A 948 -9.87 14.71 34.02
N VAL A 949 -10.70 13.99 34.80
CA VAL A 949 -10.70 12.52 34.83
C VAL A 949 -10.80 11.94 33.41
N TRP A 950 -11.49 12.64 32.52
CA TRP A 950 -11.78 12.20 31.16
C TRP A 950 -10.66 12.54 30.15
N ASP A 951 -9.85 13.58 30.39
CA ASP A 951 -8.58 13.82 29.68
C ASP A 951 -7.60 12.67 29.94
N LYS A 952 -7.36 12.37 31.22
CA LYS A 952 -6.45 11.32 31.67
C LYS A 952 -6.83 9.92 31.14
N ILE A 953 -8.10 9.73 30.77
CA ILE A 953 -8.67 8.49 30.27
C ILE A 953 -8.72 8.46 28.72
N ILE A 954 -9.60 9.23 28.04
CA ILE A 954 -9.72 9.19 26.57
C ILE A 954 -8.74 10.13 25.89
N PHE A 955 -8.90 11.43 26.13
CA PHE A 955 -8.41 12.40 25.15
C PHE A 955 -6.89 12.41 25.08
N LYS A 956 -6.23 11.97 26.17
CA LYS A 956 -4.81 11.63 26.22
C LYS A 956 -4.30 10.85 25.01
N LYS A 957 -5.06 9.95 24.35
CA LYS A 957 -4.55 9.23 23.16
C LYS A 957 -4.84 9.91 21.82
N VAL A 958 -5.85 10.76 21.71
CA VAL A 958 -6.03 11.64 20.53
C VAL A 958 -5.00 12.77 20.61
N GLN A 959 -4.96 13.46 21.76
CA GLN A 959 -3.93 14.42 22.11
C GLN A 959 -2.52 13.82 21.91
N ALA A 960 -2.20 12.63 22.45
CA ALA A 960 -0.88 12.02 22.23
C ALA A 960 -0.61 11.54 20.79
N SER A 961 -1.63 11.32 19.95
CA SER A 961 -1.39 11.07 18.51
C SER A 961 -0.84 12.31 17.78
N ILE A 962 -1.12 13.50 18.31
CA ILE A 962 -0.50 14.78 17.92
C ILE A 962 0.56 15.25 18.95
N GLY A 963 1.23 14.32 19.64
CA GLY A 963 2.33 14.61 20.57
C GLY A 963 1.92 15.02 22.00
N GLY A 964 0.64 15.21 22.28
CA GLY A 964 0.08 15.36 23.64
C GLY A 964 0.21 16.76 24.26
N GLN A 965 1.01 17.64 23.65
CA GLN A 965 1.33 18.95 24.22
C GLN A 965 0.63 20.13 23.53
N VAL A 966 -0.03 19.94 22.39
CA VAL A 966 -0.56 21.02 21.51
C VAL A 966 -1.49 21.98 22.26
N ARG A 967 -1.03 23.23 22.43
CA ARG A 967 -1.72 24.32 23.18
C ARG A 967 -2.66 25.14 22.29
N MET A 968 -2.33 25.21 21.01
CA MET A 968 -2.92 26.06 19.98
C MET A 968 -2.85 25.31 18.65
N MET A 969 -3.87 25.47 17.82
CA MET A 969 -3.84 25.19 16.39
C MET A 969 -4.35 26.42 15.63
N LEU A 970 -3.80 26.65 14.44
CA LEU A 970 -4.27 27.63 13.46
C LEU A 970 -4.57 26.86 12.17
N THR A 971 -5.71 27.15 11.54
CA THR A 971 -6.02 26.73 10.17
C THR A 971 -6.20 27.93 9.28
N GLY A 972 -5.92 27.76 7.99
CA GLY A 972 -6.05 28.76 6.96
C GLY A 972 -5.98 28.11 5.58
N ALA A 973 -5.67 28.91 4.56
CA ALA A 973 -5.72 28.55 3.13
C ALA A 973 -7.13 28.20 2.58
N ALA A 974 -8.00 27.55 3.36
CA ALA A 974 -9.40 27.27 3.02
C ALA A 974 -10.31 27.47 4.25
N PRO A 975 -11.60 27.82 4.05
CA PRO A 975 -12.55 27.96 5.14
C PRO A 975 -12.91 26.58 5.73
N ILE A 976 -12.96 26.48 7.07
CA ILE A 976 -13.30 25.23 7.75
C ILE A 976 -14.78 25.22 8.17
N SER A 977 -15.44 24.07 8.09
CA SER A 977 -16.84 23.97 8.54
C SER A 977 -16.93 24.10 10.07
N ALA A 978 -17.90 24.90 10.54
CA ALA A 978 -18.05 25.23 11.95
C ALA A 978 -18.24 23.99 12.85
N SER A 979 -18.86 22.93 12.34
CA SER A 979 -19.01 21.64 13.03
C SER A 979 -17.68 20.92 13.23
N VAL A 980 -16.80 20.88 12.23
CA VAL A 980 -15.46 20.28 12.32
C VAL A 980 -14.56 21.12 13.23
N LEU A 981 -14.59 22.44 13.12
CA LEU A 981 -13.85 23.35 14.01
C LEU A 981 -14.28 23.17 15.48
N THR A 982 -15.58 23.07 15.73
CA THR A 982 -16.15 22.79 17.07
C THR A 982 -15.75 21.40 17.58
N PHE A 983 -15.76 20.38 16.73
CA PHE A 983 -15.30 19.02 17.07
C PHE A 983 -13.82 18.98 17.43
N LEU A 984 -12.95 19.67 16.68
CA LEU A 984 -11.51 19.72 16.95
C LEU A 984 -11.19 20.47 18.25
N ARG A 985 -11.88 21.60 18.51
CA ARG A 985 -11.83 22.30 19.81
C ARG A 985 -12.19 21.35 20.97
N ALA A 986 -13.27 20.57 20.83
CA ALA A 986 -13.71 19.59 21.83
C ALA A 986 -12.71 18.45 22.06
N ALA A 987 -12.28 17.80 20.97
CA ALA A 987 -11.52 16.55 21.01
C ALA A 987 -10.05 16.76 21.38
N LEU A 988 -9.48 17.92 21.07
CA LEU A 988 -8.09 18.23 21.39
C LEU A 988 -7.97 18.98 22.72
N GLY A 989 -8.97 19.78 23.11
CA GLY A 989 -8.92 20.58 24.33
C GLY A 989 -7.86 21.69 24.26
N CYS A 990 -7.71 22.29 23.07
CA CYS A 990 -6.78 23.38 22.78
C CYS A 990 -7.51 24.48 22.00
N HIS A 991 -6.96 25.70 22.02
CA HIS A 991 -7.50 26.78 21.20
C HIS A 991 -7.29 26.47 19.73
N PHE A 992 -8.31 26.75 18.90
CA PHE A 992 -8.28 26.48 17.47
C PHE A 992 -8.76 27.73 16.73
N TYR A 993 -7.84 28.37 16.03
CA TYR A 993 -8.03 29.63 15.33
C TYR A 993 -8.21 29.37 13.83
N GLU A 994 -9.09 30.13 13.20
CA GLU A 994 -9.21 30.24 11.75
C GLU A 994 -8.63 31.60 11.32
N GLY A 995 -7.84 31.62 10.25
CA GLY A 995 -7.21 32.84 9.72
C GLY A 995 -7.11 32.82 8.20
N TYR A 996 -7.11 34.00 7.61
CA TYR A 996 -7.12 34.21 6.15
C TYR A 996 -6.01 35.17 5.72
N GLY A 997 -5.52 34.94 4.50
CA GLY A 997 -4.50 35.70 3.83
C GLY A 997 -4.00 34.93 2.60
N GLN A 998 -3.11 35.56 1.85
CA GLN A 998 -2.58 35.05 0.57
C GLN A 998 -1.07 35.35 0.45
N THR A 999 -0.40 34.81 -0.56
CA THR A 999 1.06 34.96 -0.77
C THR A 999 1.47 36.43 -0.89
N GLU A 1000 0.65 37.21 -1.58
CA GLU A 1000 0.76 38.63 -1.86
C GLU A 1000 0.63 39.51 -0.60
N CYS A 1001 0.18 38.92 0.52
CA CYS A 1001 0.08 39.54 1.84
C CYS A 1001 0.97 38.84 2.89
N THR A 1002 1.98 38.07 2.45
CA THR A 1002 2.86 37.24 3.30
C THR A 1002 2.04 36.31 4.21
N ALA A 1003 1.12 35.56 3.59
CA ALA A 1003 0.23 34.54 4.15
C ALA A 1003 -0.85 34.99 5.15
N GLY A 1004 -0.70 36.13 5.85
CA GLY A 1004 -1.63 36.59 6.89
C GLY A 1004 -2.36 37.89 6.54
N SER A 1005 -3.63 38.00 6.92
CA SER A 1005 -4.42 39.24 6.82
C SER A 1005 -5.48 39.36 7.93
N THR A 1006 -6.14 38.26 8.29
CA THR A 1006 -7.05 38.17 9.45
C THR A 1006 -6.79 36.93 10.30
N THR A 1007 -7.17 36.98 11.59
CA THR A 1007 -7.22 35.80 12.47
C THR A 1007 -8.33 35.90 13.51
N THR A 1008 -8.87 34.75 13.89
CA THR A 1008 -9.74 34.58 15.06
C THR A 1008 -9.00 35.01 16.34
N LEU A 1009 -9.66 35.73 17.25
CA LEU A 1009 -9.04 36.24 18.48
C LEU A 1009 -9.06 35.24 19.65
N PRO A 1010 -8.07 35.30 20.57
CA PRO A 1010 -8.09 34.53 21.82
C PRO A 1010 -9.35 34.78 22.65
N GLY A 1011 -10.05 33.71 22.99
CA GLY A 1011 -11.33 33.77 23.70
C GLY A 1011 -12.57 33.66 22.80
N ASP A 1012 -12.44 33.86 21.48
CA ASP A 1012 -13.55 33.64 20.56
C ASP A 1012 -13.81 32.13 20.35
N TRP A 1013 -15.01 31.68 20.72
CA TRP A 1013 -15.49 30.32 20.51
C TRP A 1013 -16.43 30.17 19.31
N THR A 1014 -16.76 31.27 18.62
CA THR A 1014 -17.61 31.27 17.43
C THR A 1014 -16.82 30.80 16.19
N ALA A 1015 -17.51 30.61 15.06
CA ALA A 1015 -17.00 29.86 13.91
C ALA A 1015 -17.71 30.27 12.61
N GLY A 1016 -17.09 30.02 11.46
CA GLY A 1016 -17.61 30.43 10.15
C GLY A 1016 -17.28 31.88 9.79
N HIS A 1017 -16.18 32.39 10.35
CA HIS A 1017 -15.56 33.68 10.06
C HIS A 1017 -14.04 33.53 10.20
N VAL A 1018 -13.29 34.32 9.45
CA VAL A 1018 -11.81 34.29 9.47
C VAL A 1018 -11.21 35.27 10.51
N GLY A 1019 -12.07 35.97 11.25
CA GLY A 1019 -11.70 36.77 12.42
C GLY A 1019 -11.41 38.25 12.12
N ALA A 1020 -10.62 38.89 12.96
CA ALA A 1020 -10.32 40.32 12.87
C ALA A 1020 -9.07 40.61 12.02
N PRO A 1021 -8.91 41.82 11.45
CA PRO A 1021 -7.67 42.25 10.80
C PRO A 1021 -6.46 42.11 11.73
N LEU A 1022 -5.34 41.64 11.18
CA LEU A 1022 -4.09 41.54 11.93
C LEU A 1022 -3.55 42.93 12.33
N PRO A 1023 -2.73 43.04 13.39
CA PRO A 1023 -2.09 44.29 13.79
C PRO A 1023 -1.20 44.96 12.73
N CYS A 1024 -0.85 44.25 11.64
CA CYS A 1024 -0.13 44.77 10.49
C CYS A 1024 -1.04 45.24 9.34
N ASN A 1025 -2.37 45.06 9.41
CA ASN A 1025 -3.26 45.30 8.26
C ASN A 1025 -4.44 46.25 8.53
N ASP A 1026 -4.65 47.13 7.54
CA ASP A 1026 -5.96 47.71 7.23
C ASP A 1026 -6.65 46.85 6.17
N ILE A 1027 -7.97 46.69 6.25
CA ILE A 1027 -8.76 45.95 5.27
C ILE A 1027 -10.01 46.75 4.90
N LYS A 1028 -10.24 47.00 3.60
CA LYS A 1028 -11.50 47.54 3.08
C LYS A 1028 -12.23 46.53 2.20
N LEU A 1029 -13.51 46.80 1.93
CA LEU A 1029 -14.28 46.10 0.91
C LEU A 1029 -14.53 47.07 -0.25
N VAL A 1030 -14.44 46.57 -1.48
CA VAL A 1030 -14.69 47.35 -2.71
C VAL A 1030 -15.88 46.77 -3.46
N ASP A 1031 -16.69 47.64 -4.08
CA ASP A 1031 -17.86 47.25 -4.86
C ASP A 1031 -17.48 46.30 -6.01
N VAL A 1032 -18.31 45.27 -6.20
CA VAL A 1032 -18.23 44.32 -7.32
C VAL A 1032 -19.61 44.31 -7.96
N THR A 1033 -19.86 45.36 -8.75
CA THR A 1033 -21.18 45.67 -9.31
C THR A 1033 -21.67 44.57 -10.25
N GLU A 1034 -20.76 43.90 -10.95
CA GLU A 1034 -20.98 42.73 -11.80
C GLU A 1034 -21.44 41.47 -11.03
N MET A 1035 -21.31 41.47 -9.70
CA MET A 1035 -21.81 40.41 -8.80
C MET A 1035 -22.88 40.91 -7.81
N ASN A 1036 -23.30 42.18 -7.89
CA ASN A 1036 -24.23 42.85 -6.95
C ASN A 1036 -23.73 42.93 -5.48
N TYR A 1037 -22.42 42.88 -5.24
CA TYR A 1037 -21.83 43.14 -3.92
C TYR A 1037 -21.43 44.62 -3.80
N TYR A 1038 -21.76 45.25 -2.66
CA TYR A 1038 -21.58 46.68 -2.41
C TYR A 1038 -21.02 46.93 -1.02
N ALA A 1039 -19.90 47.65 -0.91
CA ALA A 1039 -19.19 47.93 0.33
C ALA A 1039 -20.09 48.65 1.36
N ALA A 1040 -21.02 49.49 0.90
CA ALA A 1040 -22.04 50.15 1.73
C ALA A 1040 -23.03 49.19 2.42
N LYS A 1041 -23.10 47.91 1.99
CA LYS A 1041 -23.85 46.82 2.66
C LYS A 1041 -22.94 45.93 3.53
N GLY A 1042 -21.65 46.24 3.59
CA GLY A 1042 -20.62 45.43 4.25
C GLY A 1042 -20.22 44.18 3.48
N GLU A 1043 -20.37 44.15 2.14
CA GLU A 1043 -20.05 43.01 1.26
C GLU A 1043 -19.28 43.48 0.02
N GLY A 1044 -18.16 42.86 -0.36
CA GLY A 1044 -17.39 43.29 -1.54
C GLY A 1044 -16.07 42.54 -1.71
N GLU A 1045 -15.27 42.92 -2.72
CA GLU A 1045 -13.89 42.42 -2.88
C GLU A 1045 -13.04 42.85 -1.67
N VAL A 1046 -12.33 41.90 -1.06
CA VAL A 1046 -11.43 42.20 0.06
C VAL A 1046 -10.18 42.86 -0.49
N CYS A 1047 -9.89 44.08 -0.03
CA CYS A 1047 -8.64 44.79 -0.33
C CYS A 1047 -7.81 44.94 0.95
N VAL A 1048 -6.53 44.59 0.89
CA VAL A 1048 -5.63 44.52 2.07
C VAL A 1048 -4.43 45.45 1.88
N ARG A 1049 -4.13 46.26 2.90
CA ARG A 1049 -2.94 47.13 2.95
C ARG A 1049 -2.17 46.89 4.25
N GLY A 1050 -0.84 46.93 4.21
CA GLY A 1050 0.00 46.76 5.40
C GLY A 1050 1.47 46.48 5.08
N PRO A 1051 2.40 46.51 6.07
CA PRO A 1051 3.83 46.26 5.84
C PRO A 1051 4.17 44.85 5.33
N ASN A 1052 3.23 43.90 5.44
CA ASN A 1052 3.31 42.53 4.94
C ASN A 1052 2.83 42.35 3.49
N VAL A 1053 2.38 43.42 2.82
CA VAL A 1053 2.05 43.41 1.38
C VAL A 1053 3.31 43.28 0.54
N PHE A 1054 3.26 42.43 -0.49
CA PHE A 1054 4.35 42.24 -1.43
C PHE A 1054 4.64 43.50 -2.28
N LYS A 1055 5.85 43.59 -2.83
CA LYS A 1055 6.25 44.70 -3.73
C LYS A 1055 5.81 44.52 -5.19
N GLY A 1056 5.11 43.43 -5.51
CA GLY A 1056 4.75 43.04 -6.87
C GLY A 1056 5.42 41.75 -7.36
N TYR A 1057 5.13 41.40 -8.62
CA TYR A 1057 5.60 40.18 -9.27
C TYR A 1057 6.94 40.39 -10.01
N LEU A 1058 7.88 39.46 -9.81
CA LEU A 1058 9.24 39.54 -10.34
C LEU A 1058 9.25 39.63 -11.88
N LYS A 1059 9.77 40.76 -12.41
CA LYS A 1059 9.86 41.06 -13.84
C LYS A 1059 8.49 41.05 -14.57
N GLU A 1060 7.40 41.42 -13.87
CA GLU A 1060 6.01 41.44 -14.38
C GLU A 1060 5.25 42.72 -13.89
N PRO A 1061 5.55 43.91 -14.41
CA PRO A 1061 5.00 45.18 -13.91
C PRO A 1061 3.49 45.34 -14.14
N GLU A 1062 2.95 44.88 -15.27
CA GLU A 1062 1.51 45.08 -15.56
C GLU A 1062 0.61 44.19 -14.69
N LYS A 1063 1.03 42.94 -14.40
CA LYS A 1063 0.35 42.08 -13.41
C LYS A 1063 0.49 42.61 -11.98
N THR A 1064 1.55 43.39 -11.71
CA THR A 1064 1.71 44.07 -10.42
C THR A 1064 0.65 45.15 -10.27
N LYS A 1065 0.45 46.01 -11.28
CA LYS A 1065 -0.63 47.01 -11.31
C LYS A 1065 -2.03 46.41 -11.27
N GLU A 1066 -2.23 45.21 -11.84
CA GLU A 1066 -3.52 44.49 -11.76
C GLU A 1066 -3.86 44.05 -10.32
N ALA A 1067 -2.85 43.74 -9.51
CA ALA A 1067 -3.02 43.17 -8.17
C ALA A 1067 -2.81 44.17 -7.02
N LEU A 1068 -2.05 45.25 -7.23
CA LEU A 1068 -1.68 46.26 -6.22
C LEU A 1068 -1.98 47.65 -6.78
N ASP A 1069 -2.88 48.39 -6.13
CA ASP A 1069 -3.26 49.74 -6.54
C ASP A 1069 -2.21 50.81 -6.17
N GLU A 1070 -2.38 52.01 -6.73
CA GLU A 1070 -1.47 53.16 -6.49
C GLU A 1070 -1.47 53.64 -5.03
N ASN A 1071 -2.46 53.22 -4.22
CA ASN A 1071 -2.59 53.54 -2.79
C ASN A 1071 -2.07 52.42 -1.87
N GLY A 1072 -1.49 51.35 -2.43
CA GLY A 1072 -0.90 50.23 -1.69
C GLY A 1072 -1.90 49.16 -1.23
N TRP A 1073 -3.11 49.11 -1.80
CA TRP A 1073 -4.09 48.04 -1.55
C TRP A 1073 -3.90 46.88 -2.52
N VAL A 1074 -3.73 45.67 -1.97
CA VAL A 1074 -3.81 44.42 -2.76
C VAL A 1074 -5.26 44.05 -2.97
N HIS A 1075 -5.68 43.94 -4.23
CA HIS A 1075 -6.96 43.35 -4.62
C HIS A 1075 -6.85 41.82 -4.56
N THR A 1076 -7.58 41.19 -3.63
CA THR A 1076 -7.45 39.73 -3.40
C THR A 1076 -8.21 38.87 -4.41
N GLY A 1077 -9.22 39.42 -5.10
CA GLY A 1077 -10.17 38.64 -5.89
C GLY A 1077 -11.10 37.72 -5.07
N ASP A 1078 -10.97 37.69 -3.74
CA ASP A 1078 -11.86 37.02 -2.79
C ASP A 1078 -12.94 38.02 -2.31
N ILE A 1079 -14.21 37.59 -2.28
CA ILE A 1079 -15.34 38.38 -1.81
C ILE A 1079 -15.53 38.13 -0.31
N GLY A 1080 -15.54 39.21 0.47
CA GLY A 1080 -15.73 39.20 1.91
C GLY A 1080 -17.00 39.92 2.37
N ARG A 1081 -17.43 39.60 3.59
CA ARG A 1081 -18.51 40.25 4.33
C ARG A 1081 -18.07 40.57 5.75
N TRP A 1082 -18.38 41.78 6.23
CA TRP A 1082 -18.27 42.13 7.64
C TRP A 1082 -19.46 41.56 8.44
N LEU A 1083 -19.16 40.91 9.56
CA LEU A 1083 -20.16 40.46 10.53
C LEU A 1083 -20.36 41.53 11.63
N PRO A 1084 -21.53 41.56 12.32
CA PRO A 1084 -21.83 42.58 13.33
C PRO A 1084 -20.85 42.66 14.51
N ASN A 1085 -20.07 41.60 14.76
CA ASN A 1085 -19.02 41.57 15.78
C ASN A 1085 -17.68 42.19 15.31
N GLY A 1086 -17.59 42.70 14.08
CA GLY A 1086 -16.38 43.24 13.47
C GLY A 1086 -15.42 42.18 12.91
N THR A 1087 -15.83 40.91 12.77
CA THR A 1087 -15.02 39.89 12.08
C THR A 1087 -15.34 39.82 10.59
N LEU A 1088 -14.34 39.46 9.78
CA LEU A 1088 -14.47 39.21 8.36
C LEU A 1088 -14.91 37.75 8.12
N LYS A 1089 -15.77 37.54 7.13
CA LYS A 1089 -16.13 36.23 6.58
C LYS A 1089 -15.89 36.24 5.07
N ILE A 1090 -15.22 35.22 4.53
CA ILE A 1090 -15.11 35.03 3.08
C ILE A 1090 -16.37 34.34 2.56
N VAL A 1091 -16.85 34.76 1.39
CA VAL A 1091 -18.17 34.41 0.84
C VAL A 1091 -18.09 33.86 -0.59
N ASP A 1092 -17.26 34.45 -1.46
CA ASP A 1092 -17.23 34.13 -2.90
C ASP A 1092 -15.92 34.54 -3.57
N ARG A 1093 -15.81 34.45 -4.91
CA ARG A 1093 -14.66 34.91 -5.71
C ARG A 1093 -15.03 35.66 -6.98
N LYS A 1094 -14.26 36.72 -7.27
CA LYS A 1094 -14.43 37.63 -8.41
C LYS A 1094 -14.04 36.98 -9.75
N LYS A 1095 -12.95 36.21 -9.77
CA LYS A 1095 -12.55 35.38 -10.93
C LYS A 1095 -13.18 33.98 -10.78
N HIS A 1096 -13.59 33.35 -11.90
CA HIS A 1096 -14.38 32.09 -11.93
C HIS A 1096 -13.67 30.82 -11.40
N ILE A 1097 -12.62 30.94 -10.59
CA ILE A 1097 -11.84 29.84 -10.00
C ILE A 1097 -12.15 29.76 -8.50
N PHE A 1098 -13.19 28.98 -8.15
CA PHE A 1098 -13.55 28.72 -6.76
C PHE A 1098 -12.57 27.73 -6.08
N LYS A 1099 -12.56 27.71 -4.75
CA LYS A 1099 -11.59 26.96 -3.93
C LYS A 1099 -12.33 26.02 -2.99
N LEU A 1100 -12.01 24.73 -2.99
CA LEU A 1100 -12.68 23.74 -2.13
C LEU A 1100 -12.12 23.74 -0.70
N ALA A 1101 -12.82 23.10 0.23
CA ALA A 1101 -12.48 23.07 1.67
C ALA A 1101 -11.07 22.52 1.99
N GLN A 1102 -10.45 21.77 1.07
CA GLN A 1102 -9.06 21.29 1.15
C GLN A 1102 -8.00 22.29 0.63
N GLY A 1103 -8.38 23.47 0.17
CA GLY A 1103 -7.47 24.52 -0.33
C GLY A 1103 -7.11 24.45 -1.82
N GLU A 1104 -7.63 23.46 -2.54
CA GLU A 1104 -7.40 23.28 -3.99
C GLU A 1104 -8.27 24.24 -4.83
N TYR A 1105 -7.65 24.87 -5.84
CA TYR A 1105 -8.28 25.80 -6.78
C TYR A 1105 -8.89 25.04 -7.95
N ILE A 1106 -10.13 25.36 -8.34
CA ILE A 1106 -10.88 24.64 -9.36
C ILE A 1106 -11.28 25.59 -10.49
N ALA A 1107 -10.84 25.31 -11.72
CA ALA A 1107 -11.36 25.94 -12.92
C ALA A 1107 -12.55 25.11 -13.46
N PRO A 1108 -13.82 25.54 -13.30
CA PRO A 1108 -14.97 24.75 -13.71
C PRO A 1108 -15.06 24.56 -15.23
N GLU A 1109 -14.68 25.58 -16.02
CA GLU A 1109 -14.73 25.55 -17.48
C GLU A 1109 -13.86 24.42 -18.07
N LYS A 1110 -12.71 24.13 -17.44
CA LYS A 1110 -11.87 22.97 -17.78
C LYS A 1110 -12.62 21.65 -17.63
N ILE A 1111 -13.45 21.52 -16.60
CA ILE A 1111 -14.18 20.31 -16.23
C ILE A 1111 -15.44 20.18 -17.11
N GLU A 1112 -16.14 21.28 -17.35
CA GLU A 1112 -17.31 21.36 -18.24
C GLU A 1112 -16.94 20.94 -19.67
N ASN A 1113 -15.84 21.48 -20.21
CA ASN A 1113 -15.27 21.12 -21.52
C ASN A 1113 -14.74 19.67 -21.63
N ILE A 1114 -14.75 18.91 -20.54
CA ILE A 1114 -14.46 17.47 -20.49
C ILE A 1114 -15.75 16.64 -20.36
N TYR A 1115 -16.76 17.13 -19.65
CA TYR A 1115 -18.04 16.42 -19.47
C TYR A 1115 -18.97 16.50 -20.69
N ILE A 1116 -18.94 17.60 -21.45
CA ILE A 1116 -19.66 17.72 -22.74
C ILE A 1116 -19.09 16.79 -23.85
N ARG A 1117 -18.11 15.94 -23.53
CA ARG A 1117 -17.57 14.90 -24.43
C ARG A 1117 -18.32 13.57 -24.32
N SER A 1118 -19.31 13.47 -23.43
CA SER A 1118 -20.21 12.31 -23.37
C SER A 1118 -21.29 12.44 -24.45
N GLU A 1119 -21.55 11.35 -25.18
CA GLU A 1119 -22.66 11.22 -26.15
C GLU A 1119 -24.05 11.60 -25.58
N ALA A 1120 -24.21 11.73 -24.26
CA ALA A 1120 -25.47 12.03 -23.60
C ALA A 1120 -25.59 13.47 -23.06
N VAL A 1121 -24.59 14.35 -23.25
CA VAL A 1121 -24.51 15.65 -22.57
C VAL A 1121 -24.31 16.80 -23.58
N ALA A 1122 -25.32 17.65 -23.73
CA ALA A 1122 -25.25 18.86 -24.56
C ALA A 1122 -24.58 20.04 -23.82
N GLN A 1123 -24.92 20.24 -22.53
CA GLN A 1123 -24.34 21.32 -21.71
C GLN A 1123 -24.08 20.86 -20.27
N ALA A 1124 -23.08 21.45 -19.62
CA ALA A 1124 -22.75 21.18 -18.22
C ALA A 1124 -22.46 22.48 -17.46
N PHE A 1125 -22.98 22.59 -16.25
CA PHE A 1125 -22.68 23.66 -15.29
C PHE A 1125 -22.17 23.05 -13.97
N VAL A 1126 -20.87 23.13 -13.75
CA VAL A 1126 -20.15 22.60 -12.59
C VAL A 1126 -20.07 23.66 -11.49
N HIS A 1127 -20.42 23.27 -10.27
CA HIS A 1127 -20.40 24.13 -9.10
C HIS A 1127 -19.64 23.49 -7.94
N GLY A 1128 -18.72 24.24 -7.36
CA GLY A 1128 -18.10 23.97 -6.06
C GLY A 1128 -18.53 25.04 -5.06
N ASP A 1129 -18.91 24.62 -3.85
CA ASP A 1129 -19.07 25.50 -2.70
C ASP A 1129 -17.80 25.42 -1.84
N SER A 1130 -17.29 26.56 -1.37
CA SER A 1130 -16.00 26.60 -0.68
C SER A 1130 -15.97 25.86 0.65
N LEU A 1131 -17.14 25.59 1.25
CA LEU A 1131 -17.29 24.81 2.48
C LEU A 1131 -17.38 23.29 2.22
N GLN A 1132 -17.36 22.88 0.95
CA GLN A 1132 -17.51 21.50 0.51
C GLN A 1132 -16.16 20.94 0.00
N ALA A 1133 -15.94 19.65 0.22
CA ALA A 1133 -14.70 18.99 -0.21
C ALA A 1133 -14.73 18.53 -1.69
N CYS A 1134 -15.81 18.83 -2.41
CA CYS A 1134 -16.13 18.20 -3.70
C CYS A 1134 -17.12 19.04 -4.53
N LEU A 1135 -17.35 18.61 -5.77
CA LEU A 1135 -18.18 19.31 -6.76
C LEU A 1135 -19.53 18.63 -6.97
N VAL A 1136 -20.49 19.42 -7.45
CA VAL A 1136 -21.76 18.96 -8.05
C VAL A 1136 -21.93 19.61 -9.42
N ALA A 1137 -22.85 19.12 -10.26
CA ALA A 1137 -23.20 19.80 -11.51
C ALA A 1137 -24.67 19.72 -11.90
N ILE A 1138 -25.13 20.71 -12.64
CA ILE A 1138 -26.35 20.65 -13.44
C ILE A 1138 -25.94 20.23 -14.85
N ILE A 1139 -26.57 19.19 -15.37
CA ILE A 1139 -26.28 18.62 -16.68
C ILE A 1139 -27.54 18.76 -17.54
N VAL A 1140 -27.41 19.32 -18.74
CA VAL A 1140 -28.46 19.29 -19.77
C VAL A 1140 -28.13 18.12 -20.70
N PRO A 1141 -28.93 17.04 -20.69
CA PRO A 1141 -28.72 15.95 -21.63
C PRO A 1141 -29.03 16.37 -23.06
N ASP A 1142 -28.45 15.67 -24.02
CA ASP A 1142 -28.76 15.90 -25.43
C ASP A 1142 -30.12 15.25 -25.81
N PRO A 1143 -31.10 15.99 -26.36
CA PRO A 1143 -32.43 15.45 -26.64
C PRO A 1143 -32.46 14.44 -27.79
N ASP A 1144 -31.57 14.58 -28.79
CA ASP A 1144 -31.53 13.70 -29.96
C ASP A 1144 -30.72 12.43 -29.65
N PHE A 1145 -29.62 12.56 -28.90
CA PHE A 1145 -28.73 11.45 -28.60
C PHE A 1145 -29.08 10.67 -27.31
N LEU A 1146 -29.67 11.30 -26.28
CA LEU A 1146 -30.02 10.61 -25.02
C LEU A 1146 -30.93 9.38 -25.22
N PRO A 1147 -32.02 9.40 -26.01
CA PRO A 1147 -32.90 8.24 -26.15
C PRO A 1147 -32.18 7.04 -26.78
N GLY A 1148 -31.32 7.28 -27.77
CA GLY A 1148 -30.47 6.26 -28.37
C GLY A 1148 -29.42 5.72 -27.37
N TRP A 1149 -28.77 6.61 -26.63
CA TRP A 1149 -27.75 6.29 -25.62
C TRP A 1149 -28.30 5.51 -24.41
N ALA A 1150 -29.53 5.81 -24.00
CA ALA A 1150 -30.27 5.08 -22.97
C ALA A 1150 -30.71 3.71 -23.48
N LYS A 1151 -31.20 3.61 -24.72
CA LYS A 1151 -31.60 2.34 -25.36
C LYS A 1151 -30.43 1.37 -25.51
N LYS A 1152 -29.21 1.86 -25.80
CA LYS A 1152 -27.95 1.07 -25.76
C LYS A 1152 -27.70 0.40 -24.38
N ARG A 1153 -28.33 0.89 -23.30
CA ARG A 1153 -28.18 0.43 -21.91
C ARG A 1153 -29.44 -0.25 -21.35
N GLY A 1154 -30.44 -0.55 -22.19
CA GLY A 1154 -31.68 -1.21 -21.79
C GLY A 1154 -32.71 -0.29 -21.11
N LEU A 1155 -32.52 1.03 -21.18
CA LEU A 1155 -33.46 2.03 -20.65
C LEU A 1155 -34.24 2.67 -21.81
N ALA A 1156 -35.57 2.81 -21.66
CA ALA A 1156 -36.44 3.41 -22.67
C ALA A 1156 -37.53 4.26 -22.00
N GLY A 1157 -37.99 5.29 -22.71
CA GLY A 1157 -38.96 6.30 -22.28
C GLY A 1157 -38.86 7.54 -23.16
N SER A 1158 -39.69 8.55 -22.94
CA SER A 1158 -39.52 9.88 -23.55
C SER A 1158 -38.27 10.60 -23.00
N TYR A 1159 -37.85 11.70 -23.64
CA TYR A 1159 -36.76 12.53 -23.15
C TYR A 1159 -37.01 13.03 -21.72
N GLU A 1160 -38.24 13.47 -21.42
CA GLU A 1160 -38.65 13.97 -20.10
C GLU A 1160 -38.73 12.87 -19.05
N GLU A 1161 -39.09 11.63 -19.45
CA GLU A 1161 -39.09 10.45 -18.58
C GLU A 1161 -37.65 10.00 -18.27
N LEU A 1162 -36.78 9.97 -19.28
CA LEU A 1162 -35.36 9.62 -19.14
C LEU A 1162 -34.63 10.65 -18.25
N CYS A 1163 -34.87 11.95 -18.42
CA CYS A 1163 -34.32 13.01 -17.56
C CYS A 1163 -34.80 12.93 -16.09
N LYS A 1164 -35.96 12.31 -15.83
CA LYS A 1164 -36.46 12.04 -14.46
C LYS A 1164 -36.01 10.68 -13.90
N ASN A 1165 -35.41 9.83 -14.71
CA ASN A 1165 -35.05 8.46 -14.33
C ASN A 1165 -33.70 8.43 -13.56
N LYS A 1166 -33.74 7.86 -12.35
CA LYS A 1166 -32.57 7.77 -11.46
C LYS A 1166 -31.43 6.92 -12.03
N GLU A 1167 -31.72 5.88 -12.80
CA GLU A 1167 -30.67 5.08 -13.46
C GLU A 1167 -30.06 5.81 -14.65
N VAL A 1168 -30.79 6.71 -15.33
CA VAL A 1168 -30.23 7.59 -16.38
C VAL A 1168 -29.31 8.64 -15.76
N LYS A 1169 -29.76 9.35 -14.72
CA LYS A 1169 -28.92 10.26 -13.92
C LYS A 1169 -27.61 9.59 -13.48
N LYS A 1170 -27.71 8.38 -12.93
CA LYS A 1170 -26.56 7.59 -12.48
C LYS A 1170 -25.65 7.16 -13.63
N ALA A 1171 -26.21 6.70 -14.75
CA ALA A 1171 -25.41 6.31 -15.92
C ALA A 1171 -24.65 7.51 -16.51
N ILE A 1172 -25.27 8.70 -16.58
CA ILE A 1172 -24.61 9.92 -17.05
C ILE A 1172 -23.50 10.33 -16.08
N LEU A 1173 -23.76 10.30 -14.76
CA LEU A 1173 -22.76 10.55 -13.73
C LEU A 1173 -21.54 9.60 -13.86
N GLU A 1174 -21.78 8.30 -14.04
CA GLU A 1174 -20.72 7.31 -14.23
C GLU A 1174 -19.88 7.58 -15.49
N ASP A 1175 -20.49 8.03 -16.59
CA ASP A 1175 -19.81 8.30 -17.86
C ASP A 1175 -18.98 9.60 -17.84
N ILE A 1176 -19.53 10.71 -17.29
CA ILE A 1176 -18.76 11.96 -17.16
C ILE A 1176 -17.63 11.84 -16.12
N VAL A 1177 -17.84 11.10 -15.03
CA VAL A 1177 -16.79 10.81 -14.03
C VAL A 1177 -15.72 9.87 -14.60
N LYS A 1178 -16.08 8.97 -15.53
CA LYS A 1178 -15.11 8.19 -16.32
C LYS A 1178 -14.29 9.10 -17.25
N LEU A 1179 -14.94 9.94 -18.07
CA LEU A 1179 -14.27 10.88 -18.97
C LEU A 1179 -13.35 11.86 -18.24
N GLY A 1180 -13.74 12.29 -17.04
CA GLY A 1180 -12.89 13.08 -16.15
C GLY A 1180 -11.60 12.36 -15.74
N LYS A 1181 -11.68 11.08 -15.35
CA LYS A 1181 -10.51 10.25 -15.01
C LYS A 1181 -9.63 9.98 -16.24
N GLU A 1182 -10.24 9.73 -17.38
CA GLU A 1182 -9.55 9.49 -18.66
C GLU A 1182 -8.83 10.76 -19.16
N SER A 1183 -9.38 11.94 -18.86
CA SER A 1183 -8.80 13.26 -19.19
C SER A 1183 -7.92 13.85 -18.09
N GLY A 1184 -7.53 13.07 -17.07
CA GLY A 1184 -6.58 13.48 -16.03
C GLY A 1184 -7.10 14.42 -14.95
N LEU A 1185 -8.42 14.62 -14.81
CA LEU A 1185 -8.98 15.40 -13.70
C LEU A 1185 -8.68 14.72 -12.35
N LYS A 1186 -8.16 15.47 -11.39
CA LYS A 1186 -7.89 15.01 -10.02
C LYS A 1186 -9.18 14.59 -9.32
N SER A 1187 -9.08 13.79 -8.25
CA SER A 1187 -10.25 13.25 -7.53
C SER A 1187 -11.18 14.29 -6.87
N PHE A 1188 -10.72 15.53 -6.76
CA PHE A 1188 -11.48 16.69 -6.29
C PHE A 1188 -12.00 17.59 -7.42
N GLU A 1189 -11.45 17.47 -8.64
CA GLU A 1189 -11.99 18.11 -9.85
C GLU A 1189 -13.16 17.29 -10.44
N GLN A 1190 -13.65 16.27 -9.72
CA GLN A 1190 -14.70 15.38 -10.17
C GLN A 1190 -15.98 15.56 -9.35
N VAL A 1191 -17.10 15.67 -10.05
CA VAL A 1191 -18.44 15.78 -9.43
C VAL A 1191 -18.83 14.50 -8.71
N LYS A 1192 -19.53 14.66 -7.59
CA LYS A 1192 -20.02 13.55 -6.74
C LYS A 1192 -21.48 13.21 -6.99
N ASP A 1193 -22.28 14.21 -7.36
CA ASP A 1193 -23.65 14.01 -7.83
C ASP A 1193 -24.02 15.09 -8.86
N ILE A 1194 -25.05 14.83 -9.65
CA ILE A 1194 -25.60 15.74 -10.68
C ILE A 1194 -27.12 15.83 -10.64
N ALA A 1195 -27.67 16.96 -11.09
CA ALA A 1195 -29.08 17.05 -11.48
C ALA A 1195 -29.17 17.09 -13.01
N LEU A 1196 -30.19 16.43 -13.58
CA LEU A 1196 -30.52 16.54 -14.99
C LEU A 1196 -31.55 17.65 -15.19
N HIS A 1197 -31.32 18.51 -16.19
CA HIS A 1197 -32.23 19.59 -16.57
C HIS A 1197 -32.60 19.45 -18.05
N THR A 1198 -33.87 19.70 -18.39
CA THR A 1198 -34.42 19.38 -19.72
C THR A 1198 -34.29 20.52 -20.73
N GLU A 1199 -34.13 21.77 -20.28
CA GLU A 1199 -34.04 22.96 -21.14
C GLU A 1199 -32.57 23.35 -21.36
N MET A 1200 -32.23 23.76 -22.58
CA MET A 1200 -30.88 24.29 -22.87
C MET A 1200 -30.70 25.69 -22.31
N PHE A 1201 -29.54 25.96 -21.72
CA PHE A 1201 -29.12 27.31 -21.37
C PHE A 1201 -28.99 28.11 -22.68
N SER A 1202 -29.68 29.26 -22.74
CA SER A 1202 -29.76 30.09 -23.95
C SER A 1202 -29.62 31.57 -23.62
N ILE A 1203 -29.55 32.42 -24.67
CA ILE A 1203 -29.66 33.87 -24.51
C ILE A 1203 -31.11 34.25 -24.14
N GLN A 1204 -32.10 33.51 -24.65
CA GLN A 1204 -33.53 33.82 -24.47
C GLN A 1204 -34.05 33.55 -23.05
N ASN A 1205 -33.62 32.45 -22.40
CA ASN A 1205 -33.87 32.23 -20.96
C ASN A 1205 -32.87 32.97 -20.06
N GLY A 1206 -32.00 33.81 -20.65
CA GLY A 1206 -31.09 34.69 -19.93
C GLY A 1206 -29.90 34.00 -19.26
N LEU A 1207 -29.70 32.68 -19.43
CA LEU A 1207 -28.65 31.90 -18.77
C LEU A 1207 -27.29 31.92 -19.49
N LEU A 1208 -27.25 32.35 -20.76
CA LEU A 1208 -26.02 32.65 -21.49
C LEU A 1208 -25.82 34.15 -21.76
N THR A 1209 -24.57 34.55 -21.95
CA THR A 1209 -24.22 35.85 -22.57
C THR A 1209 -24.55 35.84 -24.08
N PRO A 1210 -24.65 37.00 -24.74
CA PRO A 1210 -24.70 37.08 -26.21
C PRO A 1210 -23.53 36.39 -26.92
N THR A 1211 -22.41 36.17 -26.23
CA THR A 1211 -21.23 35.43 -26.66
C THR A 1211 -21.26 33.94 -26.28
N LEU A 1212 -22.45 33.39 -25.98
CA LEU A 1212 -22.73 31.99 -25.63
C LEU A 1212 -21.98 31.45 -24.40
N LYS A 1213 -21.45 32.32 -23.52
CA LYS A 1213 -20.80 31.93 -22.27
C LYS A 1213 -21.83 31.74 -21.15
N ALA A 1214 -21.60 30.75 -20.29
CA ALA A 1214 -22.44 30.46 -19.13
C ALA A 1214 -22.42 31.61 -18.11
N LYS A 1215 -23.57 32.24 -17.85
CA LYS A 1215 -23.70 33.26 -16.78
C LYS A 1215 -23.76 32.57 -15.42
N ARG A 1216 -22.58 32.31 -14.86
CA ARG A 1216 -22.42 31.44 -13.67
C ARG A 1216 -23.22 31.91 -12.46
N THR A 1217 -23.39 33.22 -12.27
CA THR A 1217 -24.19 33.82 -11.19
C THR A 1217 -25.68 33.52 -11.36
N ASP A 1218 -26.23 33.75 -12.56
CA ASP A 1218 -27.64 33.51 -12.88
C ASP A 1218 -27.99 32.01 -12.84
N LEU A 1219 -27.10 31.16 -13.38
CA LEU A 1219 -27.20 29.70 -13.30
C LEU A 1219 -27.20 29.19 -11.85
N ARG A 1220 -26.31 29.72 -10.99
CA ARG A 1220 -26.27 29.38 -9.56
C ARG A 1220 -27.53 29.85 -8.82
N SER A 1221 -28.09 31.00 -9.20
CA SER A 1221 -29.34 31.54 -8.64
C SER A 1221 -30.53 30.65 -9.04
N CYS A 1222 -30.68 30.39 -10.34
CA CYS A 1222 -31.73 29.55 -10.92
C CYS A 1222 -31.77 28.14 -10.29
N PHE A 1223 -30.61 27.47 -10.25
CA PHE A 1223 -30.51 26.09 -9.79
C PHE A 1223 -30.16 25.94 -8.29
N ARG A 1224 -30.21 27.02 -7.50
CA ARG A 1224 -29.77 27.04 -6.08
C ARG A 1224 -30.35 25.89 -5.26
N LYS A 1225 -31.67 25.68 -5.32
CA LYS A 1225 -32.37 24.60 -4.61
C LYS A 1225 -31.87 23.20 -4.99
N GLN A 1226 -31.55 22.98 -6.25
CA GLN A 1226 -31.05 21.69 -6.74
C GLN A 1226 -29.59 21.49 -6.30
N ILE A 1227 -28.76 22.53 -6.39
CA ILE A 1227 -27.37 22.51 -5.90
C ILE A 1227 -27.32 22.17 -4.40
N ASP A 1228 -28.15 22.83 -3.60
CA ASP A 1228 -28.23 22.60 -2.15
C ASP A 1228 -28.77 21.19 -1.84
N GLU A 1229 -29.72 20.68 -2.63
CA GLU A 1229 -30.20 19.29 -2.54
C GLU A 1229 -29.09 18.26 -2.88
N LEU A 1230 -28.31 18.48 -3.95
CA LEU A 1230 -27.20 17.60 -4.33
C LEU A 1230 -26.15 17.51 -3.21
N TYR A 1231 -25.77 18.64 -2.58
CA TYR A 1231 -24.87 18.62 -1.43
C TYR A 1231 -25.49 17.93 -0.21
N SER A 1232 -26.79 18.09 0.05
CA SER A 1232 -27.44 17.42 1.20
C SER A 1232 -27.53 15.89 1.03
N ASN A 1233 -27.55 15.38 -0.20
CA ASN A 1233 -27.54 13.96 -0.51
C ASN A 1233 -26.13 13.32 -0.44
N ILE A 1234 -25.06 14.12 -0.50
CA ILE A 1234 -23.68 13.64 -0.36
C ILE A 1234 -23.36 13.42 1.13
N LYS A 1235 -23.44 12.16 1.57
CA LYS A 1235 -22.91 11.76 2.88
C LYS A 1235 -21.37 11.87 2.88
N MET A 1236 -20.85 12.76 3.72
CA MET A 1236 -19.44 12.81 4.11
C MET A 1236 -19.05 11.60 4.98
#